data_AF-A0A2J6HW11-F1
#
_entry.id   AF-A0A2J6HW11-F1
#
_cell.length_a   1.000
_cell.length_b   1.000
_cell.length_c   1.000
_cell.angle_alpha   90.00
_cell.angle_beta   90.00
_cell.angle_gamma   90.00
#
_symmetry.space_group_name_H-M   'P 1'
#
loop_
_entity.id
_entity.type
_entity.pdbx_description
1 polymer ?
#
loop_
_entity_poly.entity_id
_entity_poly.type
_entity_poly.pdbx_seq_one_letter_code
_entity_poly.pdbx_strand_id
1 'polypeptide(L)'
;MKRLPILSLIVLLFIAADLSAQSTDITIIHTNDMHSRMLGFSPNSDYTPYTLNDDATRGGMARIKTIMDTIRSNEENVLLVDAGDFLMGTVFQTMEPQTGFQLRLMKKIGWDVVAIGNHEFDFGIDGLTDIITAANTLGEIPPLLLSNINFSDSLPDDDRLKELFDNGIITSYHIEEVSGLKIAFFSLLGKDAYEVAPYAKPLTTKDQAETAVKMNEYLRSEHNADIVIALSHSGVFTDDEGNYILEDVEVANACPGLDLIVSGHTHTFLKEPLVVNGVPIVQTGAYTKNLGKTVLTYNNGETQISNFEMIPVDDSWLGNREIQNIVENQMEVINKEILFGLGLRADSLIVETSFPVSIDEDILLKNSNLGPFIADAVYEYYHKLNEDVDFTLVAAGLLRDDIIPGAKGMQYATDLYRVLPLGRGSIDKNSPGYSLAKIYVTGNEIKSILEIMQIAPSLSTSNMPYWSGIRYSTHKFRAPLDNIYEVEIRDPYKGWQKINLSKKDETLYSLGANAYLLEFVGMIKDLSKGILKVTPKNKNGEPINGVDDALIDLDKKAPGIQEAKEWAALMDFCAGFTDINGNNIPDIPAAYKLENMLVHKDGSTFTDASLLNDLNPDIKNLKSPVKEVTASPLKVFKSGNGVTLVLYAIIVVILTLLFLLIRWIVRKIRK
;
A
#
# COMPACT_ATOMS: atom_id res chain seq x y z
N MET A 1 72.10 -2.85 54.95
CA MET A 1 71.60 -3.27 53.61
C MET A 1 70.30 -4.01 53.85
N LYS A 2 69.10 -3.66 53.36
CA LYS A 2 68.60 -2.66 52.41
C LYS A 2 67.17 -2.32 52.89
N ARG A 3 66.84 -1.04 53.08
CA ARG A 3 65.44 -0.59 53.06
C ARG A 3 65.22 -0.07 51.64
N LEU A 4 64.56 -0.87 50.80
CA LEU A 4 64.04 -0.42 49.51
C LEU A 4 62.52 -0.14 49.67
N PRO A 5 61.97 0.82 48.92
CA PRO A 5 60.84 1.62 49.37
C PRO A 5 59.48 1.01 49.01
N ILE A 6 58.61 0.94 50.00
CA ILE A 6 57.16 0.71 49.86
C ILE A 6 56.46 1.84 49.07
N LEU A 7 57.19 2.92 48.75
CA LEU A 7 56.67 4.09 48.06
C LEU A 7 56.36 3.84 46.57
N SER A 8 56.95 2.83 45.93
CA SER A 8 56.68 2.53 44.51
C SER A 8 55.38 1.77 44.27
N LEU A 9 54.81 1.14 45.30
CA LEU A 9 53.52 0.43 45.20
C LEU A 9 52.32 1.37 45.35
N ILE A 10 52.49 2.47 46.10
CA ILE A 10 51.42 3.46 46.33
C ILE A 10 51.24 4.38 45.12
N VAL A 11 52.30 4.63 44.33
CA VAL A 11 52.19 5.41 43.09
C VAL A 11 51.52 4.60 41.96
N LEU A 12 51.63 3.26 41.96
CA LEU A 12 50.86 2.41 41.03
C LEU A 12 49.37 2.30 41.39
N LEU A 13 48.98 2.58 42.64
CA LEU A 13 47.58 2.59 43.08
C LEU A 13 46.86 3.92 42.80
N PHE A 14 47.58 4.98 42.42
CA PHE A 14 47.01 6.26 41.98
C PHE A 14 46.97 6.44 40.45
N ILE A 15 47.38 5.41 39.69
CA ILE A 15 47.13 5.27 38.24
C ILE A 15 46.09 4.15 38.00
N ALA A 16 45.23 3.87 38.98
CA ALA A 16 43.87 3.49 38.63
C ALA A 16 43.19 4.79 38.22
N ALA A 17 43.42 5.18 36.96
CA ALA A 17 42.59 6.19 36.32
C ALA A 17 41.14 5.79 36.60
N ASP A 18 40.31 6.76 36.99
CA ASP A 18 38.87 6.63 36.85
C ASP A 18 38.62 6.14 35.42
N LEU A 19 38.43 4.82 35.23
CA LEU A 19 37.63 4.32 34.14
C LEU A 19 36.21 4.77 34.48
N SER A 20 35.94 6.06 34.30
CA SER A 20 34.58 6.48 34.03
C SER A 20 34.19 5.67 32.81
N ALA A 21 33.28 4.71 32.97
CA ALA A 21 32.69 3.99 31.87
C ALA A 21 32.29 5.01 30.81
N GLN A 22 32.96 4.97 29.67
CA GLN A 22 32.72 5.92 28.60
C GLN A 22 31.36 5.54 28.00
N SER A 23 30.35 6.36 28.28
CA SER A 23 29.06 6.22 27.62
C SER A 23 29.21 6.60 26.15
N THR A 24 28.66 5.79 25.26
CA THR A 24 28.70 6.04 23.82
C THR A 24 27.28 6.29 23.33
N ASP A 25 27.07 7.44 22.69
CA ASP A 25 25.82 7.75 22.03
C ASP A 25 25.84 7.22 20.59
N ILE A 26 24.75 6.53 20.23
CA ILE A 26 24.46 6.03 18.89
C ILE A 26 23.16 6.68 18.42
N THR A 27 23.20 7.40 17.30
CA THR A 27 22.01 8.02 16.71
C THR A 27 21.41 7.09 15.66
N ILE A 28 20.19 6.62 15.89
CA ILE A 28 19.39 5.86 14.93
C ILE A 28 18.37 6.80 14.30
N ILE A 29 18.62 7.17 13.04
CA ILE A 29 17.61 7.80 12.18
C ILE A 29 16.80 6.68 11.54
N HIS A 30 15.48 6.79 11.53
CA HIS A 30 14.64 5.76 10.97
C HIS A 30 13.49 6.28 10.11
N THR A 31 13.09 5.43 9.17
CA THR A 31 11.90 5.56 8.32
C THR A 31 11.13 4.25 8.29
N ASN A 32 9.89 4.33 7.82
CA ASN A 32 9.00 3.21 7.55
C ASN A 32 7.95 3.68 6.52
N ASP A 33 7.37 2.74 5.77
CA ASP A 33 6.22 2.99 4.90
C ASP A 33 6.44 4.16 3.93
N MET A 34 7.61 4.17 3.28
CA MET A 34 7.96 5.23 2.33
C MET A 34 7.02 5.25 1.12
N HIS A 35 6.47 4.09 0.74
CA HIS A 35 5.47 3.93 -0.31
C HIS A 35 5.83 4.63 -1.63
N SER A 36 7.06 4.41 -2.08
CA SER A 36 7.61 4.94 -3.32
C SER A 36 7.54 6.48 -3.45
N ARG A 37 7.48 7.21 -2.33
CA ARG A 37 7.40 8.69 -2.32
C ARG A 37 8.74 9.33 -2.59
N MET A 38 9.06 9.48 -3.87
CA MET A 38 10.33 10.09 -4.31
C MET A 38 10.32 11.63 -4.31
N LEU A 39 9.14 12.22 -4.51
CA LEU A 39 8.86 13.67 -4.52
C LEU A 39 8.15 14.11 -3.23
N GLY A 40 7.88 15.41 -3.08
CA GLY A 40 7.01 15.94 -2.00
C GLY A 40 5.56 15.41 -2.08
N PHE A 41 4.98 15.04 -0.94
CA PHE A 41 3.76 14.22 -0.81
C PHE A 41 2.45 14.88 -1.27
N SER A 42 2.28 16.22 -1.23
CA SER A 42 1.06 16.82 -1.80
C SER A 42 1.08 18.34 -1.99
N PRO A 43 0.49 18.83 -3.10
CA PRO A 43 0.49 18.21 -4.43
C PRO A 43 1.90 18.28 -5.04
N ASN A 44 2.21 17.40 -5.99
CA ASN A 44 3.54 17.44 -6.66
C ASN A 44 3.77 18.78 -7.39
N SER A 45 2.69 19.43 -7.85
CA SER A 45 2.73 20.76 -8.46
C SER A 45 3.21 21.88 -7.53
N ASP A 46 3.13 21.68 -6.21
CA ASP A 46 3.61 22.62 -5.21
C ASP A 46 5.06 22.37 -4.79
N TYR A 47 5.63 21.19 -5.07
CA TYR A 47 6.97 20.84 -4.60
C TYR A 47 8.07 21.68 -5.27
N THR A 48 8.72 22.54 -4.49
CA THR A 48 9.79 23.47 -4.92
C THR A 48 11.08 23.22 -4.12
N PRO A 49 11.78 22.09 -4.35
CA PRO A 49 12.90 21.65 -3.50
C PRO A 49 14.15 22.56 -3.50
N TYR A 50 14.15 23.67 -4.22
CA TYR A 50 15.32 24.56 -4.34
C TYR A 50 15.10 25.95 -3.75
N THR A 51 13.92 26.19 -3.20
CA THR A 51 13.58 27.39 -2.45
C THR A 51 13.16 26.95 -1.05
N LEU A 52 13.14 27.87 -0.09
CA LEU A 52 12.71 27.59 1.28
C LEU A 52 11.50 28.45 1.61
N ASN A 53 10.56 27.87 2.35
CA ASN A 53 9.33 28.51 2.83
C ASN A 53 8.46 29.08 1.69
N ASP A 54 8.45 28.45 0.53
CA ASP A 54 7.57 28.77 -0.61
C ASP A 54 6.63 27.62 -1.00
N ASP A 55 6.79 26.43 -0.41
CA ASP A 55 5.80 25.35 -0.49
C ASP A 55 5.38 24.77 0.86
N ALA A 56 4.24 24.08 0.85
CA ALA A 56 3.67 23.38 2.02
C ALA A 56 3.80 21.85 1.91
N THR A 57 4.58 21.37 0.94
CA THR A 57 4.75 19.94 0.70
C THR A 57 5.65 19.33 1.77
N ARG A 58 5.47 18.03 2.02
CA ARG A 58 6.28 17.26 2.97
C ARG A 58 6.92 16.05 2.30
N GLY A 59 8.00 15.52 2.86
CA GLY A 59 8.77 14.45 2.26
C GLY A 59 9.65 14.92 1.10
N GLY A 60 10.12 13.96 0.30
CA GLY A 60 10.99 14.18 -0.84
C GLY A 60 12.42 13.74 -0.54
N MET A 61 12.93 12.81 -1.33
CA MET A 61 14.23 12.17 -1.12
C MET A 61 15.39 13.18 -1.18
N ALA A 62 15.24 14.24 -1.96
CA ALA A 62 16.20 15.33 -2.03
C ALA A 62 16.34 16.06 -0.69
N ARG A 63 15.23 16.33 0.01
CA ARG A 63 15.25 16.97 1.34
C ARG A 63 15.86 16.05 2.39
N ILE A 64 15.51 14.76 2.35
CA ILE A 64 16.08 13.74 3.26
C ILE A 64 17.60 13.71 3.16
N LYS A 65 18.16 13.76 1.94
CA LYS A 65 19.62 13.81 1.78
C LYS A 65 20.25 15.01 2.48
N THR A 66 19.66 16.19 2.36
CA THR A 66 20.18 17.39 3.03
C THR A 66 20.08 17.26 4.55
N ILE A 67 18.98 16.70 5.07
CA ILE A 67 18.83 16.42 6.50
C ILE A 67 19.93 15.47 6.96
N MET A 68 20.12 14.35 6.26
CA MET A 68 21.14 13.35 6.61
C MET A 68 22.57 13.88 6.54
N ASP A 69 22.89 14.69 5.52
CA ASP A 69 24.19 15.35 5.42
C ASP A 69 24.41 16.33 6.58
N THR A 70 23.36 17.04 6.98
CA THR A 70 23.42 17.96 8.11
C THR A 70 23.66 17.21 9.41
N ILE A 71 22.89 16.15 9.68
CA ILE A 71 23.04 15.33 10.90
C ILE A 71 24.44 14.71 10.95
N ARG A 72 24.87 14.02 9.88
CA ARG A 72 26.20 13.38 9.83
C ARG A 72 27.37 14.36 9.88
N SER A 73 27.16 15.65 9.61
CA SER A 73 28.19 16.68 9.78
C SER A 73 28.31 17.20 11.22
N ASN A 74 27.29 17.00 12.05
CA ASN A 74 27.21 17.51 13.42
C ASN A 74 27.25 16.41 14.49
N GLU A 75 26.96 15.17 14.12
CA GLU A 75 26.85 14.01 15.02
C GLU A 75 27.76 12.88 14.53
N GLU A 76 28.41 12.22 15.49
CA GLU A 76 29.13 10.97 15.26
C GLU A 76 28.18 9.78 15.45
N ASN A 77 28.55 8.59 14.98
CA ASN A 77 27.81 7.34 15.23
C ASN A 77 26.34 7.34 14.76
N VAL A 78 26.09 7.84 13.55
CA VAL A 78 24.74 7.96 12.97
C VAL A 78 24.48 6.81 12.00
N LEU A 79 23.40 6.04 12.25
CA LEU A 79 22.88 5.03 11.34
C LEU A 79 21.47 5.43 10.85
N LEU A 80 21.21 5.26 9.56
CA LEU A 80 19.90 5.44 8.95
C LEU A 80 19.30 4.08 8.56
N VAL A 81 18.14 3.75 9.11
CA VAL A 81 17.49 2.45 8.91
C VAL A 81 16.06 2.59 8.42
N ASP A 82 15.55 1.57 7.73
CA ASP A 82 14.16 1.53 7.26
C ASP A 82 13.45 0.23 7.68
N ALA A 83 12.20 0.36 8.13
CA ALA A 83 11.40 -0.78 8.60
C ALA A 83 10.48 -1.40 7.53
N GLY A 84 10.68 -1.14 6.23
CA GLY A 84 9.97 -1.80 5.13
C GLY A 84 8.84 -0.97 4.52
N ASP A 85 8.24 -1.51 3.47
CA ASP A 85 7.28 -0.83 2.57
C ASP A 85 7.88 0.41 1.91
N PHE A 86 9.08 0.24 1.36
CA PHE A 86 9.68 1.27 0.50
C PHE A 86 9.02 1.28 -0.88
N LEU A 87 8.52 0.14 -1.35
CA LEU A 87 7.74 0.02 -2.59
C LEU A 87 6.26 0.36 -2.41
N MET A 88 5.59 0.42 -3.55
CA MET A 88 4.17 0.68 -3.75
C MET A 88 3.65 2.06 -3.33
N GLY A 89 2.95 2.77 -4.22
CA GLY A 89 2.23 4.00 -3.89
C GLY A 89 2.34 5.13 -4.89
N THR A 90 3.34 5.10 -5.80
CA THR A 90 3.51 6.14 -6.83
C THR A 90 3.92 5.55 -8.17
N VAL A 91 3.94 6.37 -9.22
CA VAL A 91 4.36 5.94 -10.56
C VAL A 91 5.82 5.44 -10.60
N PHE A 92 6.65 5.77 -9.61
CA PHE A 92 8.05 5.29 -9.57
C PHE A 92 8.15 3.76 -9.49
N GLN A 93 7.20 3.14 -8.80
CA GLN A 93 7.13 1.69 -8.66
C GLN A 93 7.05 0.93 -10.00
N THR A 94 6.50 1.56 -11.05
CA THR A 94 6.09 0.87 -12.27
C THR A 94 7.27 0.39 -13.11
N MET A 95 8.45 0.95 -12.84
CA MET A 95 9.72 0.60 -13.50
C MET A 95 10.69 -0.12 -12.55
N GLU A 96 10.29 -0.42 -11.32
CA GLU A 96 11.17 -1.09 -10.34
C GLU A 96 11.63 -2.46 -10.82
N PRO A 97 10.77 -3.35 -11.38
CA PRO A 97 11.22 -4.66 -11.87
C PRO A 97 12.34 -4.58 -12.91
N GLN A 98 12.44 -3.48 -13.66
CA GLN A 98 13.45 -3.27 -14.69
C GLN A 98 14.65 -2.45 -14.20
N THR A 99 14.46 -1.54 -13.23
CA THR A 99 15.46 -0.53 -12.88
C THR A 99 16.03 -0.67 -11.48
N GLY A 100 15.32 -1.32 -10.55
CA GLY A 100 15.69 -1.45 -9.14
C GLY A 100 16.16 -0.12 -8.54
N PHE A 101 15.47 0.96 -8.87
CA PHE A 101 15.98 2.32 -8.72
C PHE A 101 16.01 2.74 -7.25
N GLN A 102 14.95 2.44 -6.50
CA GLN A 102 14.78 2.93 -5.14
C GLN A 102 15.87 2.45 -4.18
N LEU A 103 16.25 1.17 -4.22
CA LEU A 103 17.30 0.63 -3.34
C LEU A 103 18.66 1.31 -3.56
N ARG A 104 19.01 1.60 -4.82
CA ARG A 104 20.25 2.33 -5.14
C ARG A 104 20.16 3.79 -4.69
N LEU A 105 18.99 4.41 -4.82
CA LEU A 105 18.76 5.76 -4.32
C LEU A 105 18.91 5.82 -2.79
N MET A 106 18.31 4.85 -2.08
CA MET A 106 18.42 4.70 -0.63
C MET A 106 19.89 4.53 -0.21
N LYS A 107 20.64 3.64 -0.87
CA LYS A 107 22.08 3.49 -0.59
C LYS A 107 22.84 4.79 -0.78
N LYS A 108 22.55 5.52 -1.87
CA LYS A 108 23.22 6.78 -2.21
C LYS A 108 22.89 7.91 -1.23
N ILE A 109 21.67 7.92 -0.68
CA ILE A 109 21.29 8.89 0.35
C ILE A 109 21.94 8.54 1.68
N GLY A 110 22.09 7.24 1.94
CA GLY A 110 22.89 6.73 3.04
C GLY A 110 22.12 5.83 4.00
N TRP A 111 21.06 5.15 3.56
CA TRP A 111 20.47 4.07 4.34
C TRP A 111 21.51 2.97 4.55
N ASP A 112 21.67 2.58 5.80
CA ASP A 112 22.64 1.60 6.28
C ASP A 112 22.02 0.21 6.36
N VAL A 113 20.72 0.10 6.67
CA VAL A 113 19.98 -1.19 6.71
C VAL A 113 18.53 -0.96 6.31
N VAL A 114 17.95 -1.87 5.52
CA VAL A 114 16.55 -1.80 5.07
C VAL A 114 15.86 -3.14 5.30
N ALA A 115 14.69 -3.12 5.94
CA ALA A 115 13.82 -4.29 6.05
C ALA A 115 12.92 -4.46 4.83
N ILE A 116 12.45 -5.69 4.60
CA ILE A 116 11.43 -6.01 3.60
C ILE A 116 10.06 -6.08 4.30
N GLY A 117 9.12 -5.27 3.85
CA GLY A 117 7.70 -5.24 4.24
C GLY A 117 6.80 -6.05 3.32
N ASN A 118 5.49 -5.88 3.44
CA ASN A 118 4.51 -6.62 2.63
C ASN A 118 4.43 -6.10 1.19
N HIS A 119 4.50 -4.80 0.98
CA HIS A 119 4.34 -4.21 -0.34
C HIS A 119 5.53 -4.48 -1.27
N GLU A 120 6.66 -4.94 -0.74
CA GLU A 120 7.75 -5.49 -1.54
C GLU A 120 7.33 -6.73 -2.34
N PHE A 121 6.29 -7.45 -1.92
CA PHE A 121 5.76 -8.63 -2.59
C PHE A 121 4.58 -8.35 -3.55
N ASP A 122 4.21 -7.08 -3.80
CA ASP A 122 3.04 -6.77 -4.65
C ASP A 122 3.21 -7.20 -6.11
N PHE A 123 4.46 -7.27 -6.60
CA PHE A 123 4.78 -7.86 -7.91
C PHE A 123 4.97 -9.39 -7.87
N GLY A 124 4.76 -9.99 -6.69
CA GLY A 124 5.07 -11.39 -6.38
C GLY A 124 6.56 -11.61 -6.12
N ILE A 125 6.89 -12.85 -5.75
CA ILE A 125 8.26 -13.27 -5.41
C ILE A 125 9.23 -13.00 -6.57
N ASP A 126 8.83 -13.35 -7.80
CA ASP A 126 9.62 -13.10 -9.00
C ASP A 126 9.88 -11.60 -9.21
N GLY A 127 8.85 -10.77 -9.01
CA GLY A 127 8.95 -9.32 -9.15
C GLY A 127 9.94 -8.74 -8.14
N LEU A 128 9.83 -9.09 -6.86
CA LEU A 128 10.79 -8.68 -5.84
C LEU A 128 12.22 -9.13 -6.19
N THR A 129 12.36 -10.36 -6.67
CA THR A 129 13.65 -10.91 -7.09
C THR A 129 14.25 -10.12 -8.25
N ASP A 130 13.44 -9.77 -9.25
CA ASP A 130 13.85 -8.97 -10.41
C ASP A 130 14.28 -7.56 -9.97
N ILE A 131 13.51 -6.92 -9.08
CA ILE A 131 13.82 -5.59 -8.52
C ILE A 131 15.19 -5.60 -7.82
N ILE A 132 15.39 -6.53 -6.88
CA ILE A 132 16.63 -6.62 -6.10
C ILE A 132 17.82 -6.97 -7.02
N THR A 133 17.62 -7.90 -7.95
CA THR A 133 18.65 -8.30 -8.92
C THR A 133 19.05 -7.13 -9.82
N ALA A 134 18.08 -6.38 -10.35
CA ALA A 134 18.33 -5.19 -11.16
C ALA A 134 19.07 -4.12 -10.35
N ALA A 135 18.62 -3.84 -9.13
CA ALA A 135 19.25 -2.86 -8.24
C ALA A 135 20.72 -3.22 -7.97
N ASN A 136 20.97 -4.46 -7.52
CA ASN A 136 22.30 -4.94 -7.18
C ASN A 136 23.24 -5.04 -8.39
N THR A 137 22.71 -5.32 -9.58
CA THR A 137 23.49 -5.35 -10.83
C THR A 137 23.90 -3.96 -11.29
N LEU A 138 23.03 -2.96 -11.10
CA LEU A 138 23.21 -1.59 -11.59
C LEU A 138 23.92 -0.66 -10.60
N GLY A 139 24.18 -1.11 -9.37
CA GLY A 139 24.89 -0.34 -8.36
C GLY A 139 24.79 -0.94 -6.96
N GLU A 140 25.36 -0.23 -5.99
CA GLU A 140 25.29 -0.63 -4.59
C GLU A 140 23.88 -0.43 -4.02
N ILE A 141 23.46 -1.34 -3.16
CA ILE A 141 22.20 -1.31 -2.42
C ILE A 141 22.49 -1.42 -0.91
N PRO A 142 21.58 -0.98 -0.02
CA PRO A 142 21.72 -1.29 1.40
C PRO A 142 21.57 -2.79 1.66
N PRO A 143 22.17 -3.32 2.74
CA PRO A 143 21.80 -4.62 3.30
C PRO A 143 20.28 -4.74 3.46
N LEU A 144 19.72 -5.84 2.94
CA LEU A 144 18.29 -6.13 3.00
C LEU A 144 18.03 -7.21 4.04
N LEU A 145 17.08 -6.96 4.95
CA LEU A 145 16.77 -7.87 6.04
C LEU A 145 15.38 -8.50 5.91
N LEU A 146 15.30 -9.81 6.11
CA LEU A 146 14.06 -10.56 6.34
C LEU A 146 14.33 -11.84 7.14
N SER A 147 13.97 -11.86 8.43
CA SER A 147 14.44 -12.92 9.35
C SER A 147 13.44 -14.06 9.58
N ASN A 148 12.15 -13.84 9.34
CA ASN A 148 11.09 -14.75 9.77
C ASN A 148 10.32 -15.42 8.63
N ILE A 149 10.87 -15.54 7.42
CA ILE A 149 10.25 -16.35 6.36
C ILE A 149 10.73 -17.80 6.35
N ASN A 150 9.90 -18.69 5.78
CA ASN A 150 10.24 -20.04 5.37
C ASN A 150 9.98 -20.20 3.88
N PHE A 151 10.95 -20.80 3.19
CA PHE A 151 10.82 -21.25 1.81
C PHE A 151 10.10 -22.59 1.74
N SER A 152 9.45 -22.86 0.62
CA SER A 152 8.80 -24.13 0.34
C SER A 152 9.84 -25.18 -0.07
N ASP A 153 9.86 -26.33 0.61
CA ASP A 153 10.68 -27.47 0.20
C ASP A 153 10.15 -28.17 -1.08
N SER A 154 8.98 -27.77 -1.58
CA SER A 154 8.20 -28.55 -2.55
C SER A 154 7.73 -27.77 -3.78
N LEU A 155 7.79 -26.44 -3.74
CA LEU A 155 7.33 -25.56 -4.82
C LEU A 155 8.50 -24.67 -5.25
N PRO A 156 8.87 -24.66 -6.55
CA PRO A 156 10.04 -23.91 -7.02
C PRO A 156 9.81 -22.40 -7.14
N ASP A 157 8.56 -21.93 -6.92
CA ASP A 157 8.15 -20.54 -7.11
C ASP A 157 8.92 -19.54 -6.21
N ASP A 158 9.55 -20.00 -5.12
CA ASP A 158 10.36 -19.18 -4.23
C ASP A 158 11.88 -19.44 -4.30
N ASP A 159 12.32 -20.36 -5.17
CA ASP A 159 13.73 -20.74 -5.32
C ASP A 159 14.61 -19.54 -5.70
N ARG A 160 14.13 -18.67 -6.60
CA ARG A 160 14.90 -17.50 -7.05
C ARG A 160 15.11 -16.47 -5.94
N LEU A 161 14.11 -16.28 -5.08
CA LEU A 161 14.28 -15.43 -3.89
C LEU A 161 15.25 -16.10 -2.92
N LYS A 162 15.16 -17.42 -2.74
CA LYS A 162 16.09 -18.19 -1.92
C LYS A 162 17.53 -18.03 -2.40
N GLU A 163 17.79 -17.96 -3.70
CA GLU A 163 19.13 -17.69 -4.25
C GLU A 163 19.68 -16.32 -3.79
N LEU A 164 18.84 -15.29 -3.61
CA LEU A 164 19.28 -14.01 -3.05
C LEU A 164 19.72 -14.14 -1.59
N PHE A 165 19.09 -15.03 -0.81
CA PHE A 165 19.52 -15.35 0.55
C PHE A 165 20.81 -16.16 0.56
N ASP A 166 20.92 -17.19 -0.29
CA ASP A 166 22.10 -18.04 -0.37
C ASP A 166 23.35 -17.25 -0.80
N ASN A 167 23.16 -16.19 -1.60
CA ASN A 167 24.22 -15.26 -2.02
C ASN A 167 24.47 -14.12 -1.02
N GLY A 168 23.72 -14.05 0.09
CA GLY A 168 23.88 -13.02 1.12
C GLY A 168 23.44 -11.61 0.69
N ILE A 169 22.61 -11.50 -0.35
CA ILE A 169 22.01 -10.23 -0.79
C ILE A 169 20.87 -9.83 0.15
N ILE A 170 20.07 -10.82 0.55
CA ILE A 170 19.11 -10.70 1.65
C ILE A 170 19.62 -11.56 2.80
N THR A 171 19.61 -11.04 4.03
CA THR A 171 20.07 -11.76 5.21
C THR A 171 19.04 -11.71 6.34
N SER A 172 19.15 -12.63 7.30
CA SER A 172 18.30 -12.60 8.50
C SER A 172 18.79 -11.60 9.55
N TYR A 173 20.01 -11.08 9.41
CA TYR A 173 20.53 -10.03 10.28
C TYR A 173 21.71 -9.33 9.60
N HIS A 174 22.04 -8.16 10.12
CA HIS A 174 23.22 -7.37 9.75
C HIS A 174 23.85 -6.79 11.00
N ILE A 175 25.17 -6.61 11.01
CA ILE A 175 25.89 -6.03 12.15
C ILE A 175 26.74 -4.87 11.66
N GLU A 176 26.51 -3.70 12.24
CA GLU A 176 27.35 -2.52 12.06
C GLU A 176 28.27 -2.34 13.27
N GLU A 177 29.53 -2.03 13.03
CA GLU A 177 30.48 -1.69 14.10
C GLU A 177 30.64 -0.16 14.17
N VAL A 178 30.18 0.42 15.28
CA VAL A 178 30.16 1.87 15.47
C VAL A 178 30.82 2.21 16.80
N SER A 179 31.90 2.98 16.76
CA SER A 179 32.69 3.32 17.96
C SER A 179 33.11 2.10 18.79
N GLY A 180 33.39 0.98 18.13
CA GLY A 180 33.79 -0.28 18.76
C GLY A 180 32.64 -1.09 19.38
N LEU A 181 31.39 -0.64 19.23
CA LEU A 181 30.18 -1.37 19.61
C LEU A 181 29.62 -2.11 18.40
N LYS A 182 29.14 -3.34 18.62
CA LYS A 182 28.43 -4.13 17.60
C LYS A 182 26.92 -3.90 17.71
N ILE A 183 26.37 -3.20 16.73
CA ILE A 183 24.94 -2.94 16.62
C ILE A 183 24.37 -3.94 15.64
N ALA A 184 23.57 -4.88 16.14
CA ALA A 184 22.95 -5.92 15.35
C ALA A 184 21.50 -5.53 15.00
N PHE A 185 21.15 -5.71 13.74
CA PHE A 185 19.82 -5.51 13.19
C PHE A 185 19.26 -6.84 12.70
N PHE A 186 17.99 -7.11 12.97
CA PHE A 186 17.22 -8.15 12.30
C PHE A 186 15.84 -7.58 11.96
N SER A 187 15.07 -8.24 11.10
CA SER A 187 13.75 -7.73 10.70
C SER A 187 12.65 -8.77 10.83
N LEU A 188 11.43 -8.28 11.00
CA LEU A 188 10.24 -9.11 11.16
C LEU A 188 9.19 -8.66 10.16
N LEU A 189 8.57 -9.60 9.46
CA LEU A 189 7.32 -9.39 8.74
C LEU A 189 6.18 -9.93 9.60
N GLY A 190 5.30 -9.05 10.07
CA GLY A 190 4.18 -9.42 10.93
C GLY A 190 3.18 -10.34 10.26
N LYS A 191 2.30 -10.93 11.06
CA LYS A 191 1.27 -11.82 10.54
C LYS A 191 0.23 -11.02 9.75
N ASP A 192 -0.23 -9.89 10.28
CA ASP A 192 -1.17 -9.01 9.58
C ASP A 192 -0.60 -8.50 8.25
N ALA A 193 0.64 -7.98 8.27
CA ALA A 193 1.37 -7.57 7.08
C ALA A 193 1.46 -8.69 6.03
N TYR A 194 1.84 -9.91 6.46
CA TYR A 194 1.90 -11.06 5.56
C TYR A 194 0.53 -11.45 4.98
N GLU A 195 -0.56 -11.34 5.75
CA GLU A 195 -1.91 -11.64 5.27
C GLU A 195 -2.37 -10.69 4.14
N VAL A 196 -1.84 -9.47 4.11
CA VAL A 196 -2.08 -8.49 3.03
C VAL A 196 -1.02 -8.52 1.92
N ALA A 197 -0.12 -9.51 1.91
CA ALA A 197 0.84 -9.81 0.84
C ALA A 197 0.45 -11.09 0.06
N PRO A 198 -0.70 -11.15 -0.64
CA PRO A 198 -1.24 -12.38 -1.21
C PRO A 198 -0.33 -13.05 -2.26
N TYR A 199 0.55 -12.27 -2.90
CA TYR A 199 1.50 -12.74 -3.91
C TYR A 199 2.86 -13.17 -3.35
N ALA A 200 3.05 -13.15 -2.02
CA ALA A 200 4.22 -13.70 -1.35
C ALA A 200 4.21 -15.23 -1.28
N LYS A 201 3.11 -15.90 -1.63
CA LYS A 201 3.02 -17.37 -1.67
C LYS A 201 3.95 -17.95 -2.74
N PRO A 202 4.61 -19.10 -2.49
CA PRO A 202 4.34 -20.08 -1.44
C PRO A 202 5.09 -19.88 -0.12
N LEU A 203 5.75 -18.73 0.10
CA LEU A 203 6.41 -18.44 1.36
C LEU A 203 5.44 -18.60 2.54
N THR A 204 5.98 -18.82 3.73
CA THR A 204 5.22 -18.70 4.97
C THR A 204 6.04 -17.93 6.00
N THR A 205 5.39 -17.33 6.99
CA THR A 205 6.06 -16.63 8.07
C THR A 205 6.13 -17.48 9.34
N LYS A 206 7.22 -17.35 10.08
CA LYS A 206 7.36 -17.79 11.47
C LYS A 206 6.77 -16.70 12.38
N ASP A 207 6.33 -17.12 13.56
CA ASP A 207 5.87 -16.20 14.60
C ASP A 207 6.93 -15.13 14.91
N GLN A 208 6.50 -13.87 14.88
CA GLN A 208 7.35 -12.69 15.01
C GLN A 208 7.97 -12.59 16.41
N ALA A 209 7.21 -12.92 17.46
CA ALA A 209 7.69 -12.86 18.83
C ALA A 209 8.69 -13.99 19.14
N GLU A 210 8.39 -15.22 18.70
CA GLU A 210 9.32 -16.35 18.81
C GLU A 210 10.62 -16.09 18.03
N THR A 211 10.51 -15.51 16.83
CA THR A 211 11.68 -15.17 16.02
C THR A 211 12.53 -14.09 16.69
N ALA A 212 11.91 -13.05 17.26
CA ALA A 212 12.61 -12.00 17.98
C ALA A 212 13.43 -12.53 19.16
N VAL A 213 12.85 -13.43 19.97
CA VAL A 213 13.56 -14.09 21.08
C VAL A 213 14.79 -14.84 20.59
N LYS A 214 14.63 -15.68 19.56
CA LYS A 214 15.74 -16.47 19.00
C LYS A 214 16.83 -15.59 18.40
N MET A 215 16.45 -14.55 17.66
CA MET A 215 17.39 -13.62 17.05
C MET A 215 18.16 -12.84 18.10
N ASN A 216 17.50 -12.31 19.12
CA ASN A 216 18.17 -11.62 20.21
C ASN A 216 19.17 -12.55 20.93
N GLU A 217 18.76 -13.76 21.31
CA GLU A 217 19.65 -14.74 21.95
C GLU A 217 20.87 -15.05 21.07
N TYR A 218 20.65 -15.36 19.79
CA TYR A 218 21.70 -15.70 18.83
C TYR A 218 22.69 -14.55 18.59
N LEU A 219 22.19 -13.32 18.40
CA LEU A 219 23.03 -12.15 18.15
C LEU A 219 23.88 -11.79 19.38
N ARG A 220 23.32 -11.93 20.58
CA ARG A 220 24.07 -11.74 21.83
C ARG A 220 25.10 -12.83 22.07
N SER A 221 24.74 -14.10 21.92
CA SER A 221 25.62 -15.22 22.29
C SER A 221 26.71 -15.50 21.25
N GLU A 222 26.35 -15.53 19.96
CA GLU A 222 27.27 -15.96 18.90
C GLU A 222 28.06 -14.80 18.32
N HIS A 223 27.46 -13.61 18.26
CA HIS A 223 28.10 -12.43 17.66
C HIS A 223 28.62 -11.42 18.69
N ASN A 224 28.27 -11.59 19.96
CA ASN A 224 28.57 -10.66 21.04
C ASN A 224 28.06 -9.25 20.70
N ALA A 225 26.82 -9.16 20.19
CA ALA A 225 26.19 -7.87 19.91
C ALA A 225 26.05 -7.05 21.20
N ASP A 226 26.39 -5.76 21.13
CA ASP A 226 26.27 -4.79 22.23
C ASP A 226 24.91 -4.08 22.21
N ILE A 227 24.31 -3.92 21.03
CA ILE A 227 22.96 -3.41 20.84
C ILE A 227 22.23 -4.32 19.85
N VAL A 228 20.97 -4.68 20.10
CA VAL A 228 20.11 -5.46 19.21
C VAL A 228 18.82 -4.67 18.92
N ILE A 229 18.63 -4.34 17.64
CA ILE A 229 17.51 -3.55 17.13
C ILE A 229 16.67 -4.41 16.18
N ALA A 230 15.35 -4.43 16.40
CA ALA A 230 14.41 -5.06 15.48
C ALA A 230 13.84 -4.01 14.51
N LEU A 231 14.02 -4.22 13.21
CA LEU A 231 13.33 -3.47 12.14
C LEU A 231 12.05 -4.24 11.81
N SER A 232 10.95 -3.91 12.46
CA SER A 232 9.72 -4.70 12.42
C SER A 232 8.67 -4.08 11.52
N HIS A 233 8.28 -4.82 10.48
CA HIS A 233 7.11 -4.56 9.66
C HIS A 233 5.91 -5.39 10.15
N SER A 234 5.68 -5.35 11.48
CA SER A 234 4.53 -6.01 12.13
C SER A 234 3.52 -5.00 12.67
N GLY A 235 4.05 -3.88 13.15
CA GLY A 235 3.31 -2.66 13.31
C GLY A 235 2.60 -2.47 14.62
N VAL A 236 2.05 -1.26 14.75
CA VAL A 236 1.46 -0.74 15.97
C VAL A 236 0.06 -0.16 15.69
N PHE A 237 -1.01 -0.85 16.07
CA PHE A 237 -2.39 -0.34 15.97
C PHE A 237 -2.91 0.21 17.30
N THR A 238 -3.83 1.16 17.21
CA THR A 238 -4.73 1.54 18.32
C THR A 238 -6.12 0.98 18.05
N ASP A 239 -6.74 0.37 19.06
CA ASP A 239 -8.15 0.03 19.01
C ASP A 239 -9.06 1.24 19.17
N ASP A 240 -10.37 1.02 19.00
CA ASP A 240 -11.42 2.04 19.14
C ASP A 240 -11.47 2.68 20.53
N GLU A 241 -10.83 2.07 21.52
CA GLU A 241 -10.77 2.52 22.92
C GLU A 241 -9.46 3.29 23.21
N GLY A 242 -8.59 3.43 22.20
CA GLY A 242 -7.30 4.08 22.28
C GLY A 242 -6.23 3.24 22.97
N ASN A 243 -6.50 1.95 23.23
CA ASN A 243 -5.47 1.02 23.68
C ASN A 243 -4.69 0.55 22.47
N TYR A 244 -3.39 0.41 22.64
CA TYR A 244 -2.60 -0.18 21.59
C TYR A 244 -2.81 -1.72 21.56
N ILE A 245 -3.24 -2.27 20.41
CA ILE A 245 -3.30 -3.71 20.11
C ILE A 245 -2.24 -4.02 19.06
N LEU A 246 -1.29 -4.91 19.36
CA LEU A 246 0.04 -4.75 18.80
C LEU A 246 0.81 -6.05 18.62
N GLU A 247 1.17 -6.37 17.38
CA GLU A 247 2.16 -7.41 17.12
C GLU A 247 3.55 -6.99 17.64
N ASP A 248 3.93 -5.72 17.52
CA ASP A 248 5.22 -5.24 18.05
C ASP A 248 5.30 -5.17 19.58
N VAL A 249 4.15 -5.13 20.29
CA VAL A 249 4.13 -5.27 21.75
C VAL A 249 4.07 -6.71 22.20
N GLU A 250 3.53 -7.62 21.39
CA GLU A 250 3.77 -9.05 21.60
C GLU A 250 5.27 -9.35 21.50
N VAL A 251 5.96 -8.79 20.51
CA VAL A 251 7.42 -8.88 20.37
C VAL A 251 8.14 -8.29 21.60
N ALA A 252 7.83 -7.05 21.98
CA ALA A 252 8.45 -6.40 23.15
C ALA A 252 8.21 -7.15 24.47
N ASN A 253 7.00 -7.68 24.68
CA ASN A 253 6.69 -8.48 25.87
C ASN A 253 7.44 -9.81 25.90
N ALA A 254 7.53 -10.50 24.75
CA ALA A 254 8.22 -11.77 24.64
C ALA A 254 9.74 -11.64 24.72
N CYS A 255 10.30 -10.52 24.23
CA CYS A 255 11.74 -10.29 24.15
C CYS A 255 12.17 -8.97 24.81
N PRO A 256 12.16 -8.87 26.16
CA PRO A 256 12.61 -7.68 26.88
C PRO A 256 14.10 -7.36 26.76
N GLY A 257 14.88 -8.19 26.06
CA GLY A 257 16.32 -7.99 25.83
C GLY A 257 16.67 -7.19 24.57
N LEU A 258 15.66 -6.77 23.79
CA LEU A 258 15.83 -5.85 22.67
C LEU A 258 16.07 -4.43 23.17
N ASP A 259 16.97 -3.69 22.52
CA ASP A 259 17.24 -2.30 22.89
C ASP A 259 16.29 -1.30 22.20
N LEU A 260 15.78 -1.65 21.01
CA LEU A 260 14.87 -0.81 20.23
C LEU A 260 14.08 -1.65 19.22
N ILE A 261 12.80 -1.31 19.05
CA ILE A 261 11.99 -1.76 17.91
C ILE A 261 11.67 -0.53 17.05
N VAL A 262 12.12 -0.56 15.79
CA VAL A 262 11.71 0.39 14.76
C VAL A 262 10.55 -0.25 14.00
N SER A 263 9.36 0.28 14.17
CA SER A 263 8.11 -0.28 13.66
C SER A 263 7.69 0.33 12.31
N GLY A 264 6.92 -0.43 11.52
CA GLY A 264 6.31 -0.07 10.21
C GLY A 264 4.89 -0.65 10.05
N HIS A 265 4.37 -0.70 8.83
CA HIS A 265 3.08 -1.29 8.39
C HIS A 265 1.84 -0.45 8.73
N THR A 266 1.71 0.03 9.97
CA THR A 266 0.45 0.64 10.44
C THR A 266 0.34 2.13 10.25
N HIS A 267 1.41 2.77 9.76
CA HIS A 267 1.50 4.21 9.53
C HIS A 267 1.28 5.04 10.80
N THR A 268 1.38 4.44 12.00
CA THR A 268 1.15 5.14 13.27
C THR A 268 2.24 6.16 13.52
N PHE A 269 1.85 7.43 13.66
CA PHE A 269 2.72 8.52 14.07
C PHE A 269 2.90 8.51 15.60
N LEU A 270 4.03 7.99 16.08
CA LEU A 270 4.36 8.00 17.51
C LEU A 270 5.11 9.29 17.86
N LYS A 271 4.44 10.19 18.59
CA LYS A 271 5.04 11.46 19.02
C LYS A 271 6.19 11.24 20.02
N GLU A 272 6.11 10.20 20.82
CA GLU A 272 7.12 9.76 21.78
C GLU A 272 7.26 8.23 21.67
N PRO A 273 8.40 7.64 22.06
CA PRO A 273 8.56 6.18 22.04
C PRO A 273 7.52 5.50 22.94
N LEU A 274 6.90 4.44 22.42
CA LEU A 274 6.05 3.56 23.22
C LEU A 274 6.94 2.54 23.94
N VAL A 275 7.03 2.62 25.27
CA VAL A 275 7.86 1.70 26.05
C VAL A 275 7.02 0.55 26.60
N VAL A 276 7.36 -0.68 26.22
CA VAL A 276 6.70 -1.90 26.71
C VAL A 276 7.73 -2.88 27.24
N ASN A 277 7.52 -3.29 28.49
CA ASN A 277 8.42 -4.19 29.21
C ASN A 277 9.90 -3.75 29.18
N GLY A 278 10.13 -2.43 29.18
CA GLY A 278 11.46 -1.83 29.09
C GLY A 278 11.99 -1.63 27.66
N VAL A 279 11.32 -2.18 26.64
CA VAL A 279 11.71 -2.04 25.24
C VAL A 279 10.99 -0.85 24.60
N PRO A 280 11.71 0.14 24.06
CA PRO A 280 11.10 1.23 23.32
C PRO A 280 10.72 0.83 21.89
N ILE A 281 9.56 1.32 21.44
CA ILE A 281 9.03 1.15 20.09
C ILE A 281 8.84 2.54 19.46
N VAL A 282 9.33 2.72 18.24
CA VAL A 282 9.27 4.00 17.50
C VAL A 282 8.71 3.79 16.09
N GLN A 283 7.97 4.77 15.57
CA GLN A 283 7.42 4.76 14.20
C GLN A 283 7.13 6.19 13.73
N THR A 284 7.31 6.47 12.44
CA THR A 284 7.39 7.85 11.91
C THR A 284 6.12 8.40 11.26
N GLY A 285 5.03 7.64 11.31
CA GLY A 285 3.91 7.82 10.39
C GLY A 285 4.19 7.07 9.09
N ALA A 286 4.07 7.73 7.94
CA ALA A 286 4.39 7.15 6.63
C ALA A 286 4.88 8.23 5.65
N TYR A 287 5.23 7.80 4.44
CA TYR A 287 5.48 8.65 3.27
C TYR A 287 6.69 9.57 3.39
N THR A 288 7.62 9.27 4.30
CA THR A 288 8.79 10.10 4.61
C THR A 288 8.44 11.53 5.03
N LYS A 289 7.21 11.78 5.51
CA LYS A 289 6.82 13.12 6.03
C LYS A 289 7.67 13.53 7.24
N ASN A 290 8.20 12.55 7.96
CA ASN A 290 9.11 12.72 9.08
C ASN A 290 10.26 11.72 8.99
N LEU A 291 11.41 12.06 9.57
CA LEU A 291 12.41 11.10 10.02
C LEU A 291 12.34 11.02 11.54
N GLY A 292 12.35 9.81 12.09
CA GLY A 292 12.50 9.64 13.53
C GLY A 292 13.97 9.61 13.89
N LYS A 293 14.39 10.32 14.93
CA LYS A 293 15.76 10.30 15.44
C LYS A 293 15.75 9.85 16.89
N THR A 294 16.35 8.69 17.13
CA THR A 294 16.49 8.08 18.45
C THR A 294 17.95 8.03 18.84
N VAL A 295 18.34 8.69 19.93
CA VAL A 295 19.70 8.61 20.47
C VAL A 295 19.72 7.58 21.59
N LEU A 296 20.46 6.50 21.36
CA LEU A 296 20.71 5.43 22.31
C LEU A 296 22.05 5.68 23.01
N THR A 297 22.01 5.93 24.32
CA THR A 297 23.22 5.98 25.14
C THR A 297 23.51 4.59 25.67
N TYR A 298 24.62 4.01 25.23
CA TYR A 298 25.12 2.73 25.72
C TYR A 298 26.13 2.94 26.86
N ASN A 299 25.94 2.23 27.97
CA ASN A 299 26.84 2.26 29.12
C ASN A 299 26.86 0.90 29.84
N ASN A 300 28.02 0.24 29.89
CA ASN A 300 28.25 -1.01 30.63
C ASN A 300 27.23 -2.13 30.34
N GLY A 301 26.83 -2.32 29.09
CA GLY A 301 25.87 -3.37 28.69
C GLY A 301 24.40 -2.98 28.86
N GLU A 302 24.11 -1.74 29.25
CA GLU A 302 22.76 -1.19 29.30
C GLU A 302 22.60 -0.08 28.25
N THR A 303 21.43 -0.05 27.62
CA THR A 303 21.05 0.98 26.64
C THR A 303 19.86 1.76 27.17
N GLN A 304 19.87 3.08 27.00
CA GLN A 304 18.74 3.94 27.29
C GLN A 304 18.54 4.97 26.18
N ILE A 305 17.29 5.33 25.89
CA ILE A 305 16.99 6.47 25.02
C ILE A 305 17.29 7.76 25.80
N SER A 306 18.29 8.52 25.35
CA SER A 306 18.62 9.83 25.93
C SER A 306 17.94 10.98 25.19
N ASN A 307 17.56 10.78 23.93
CA ASN A 307 16.79 11.74 23.15
C ASN A 307 15.93 11.04 22.08
N PHE A 308 14.74 11.57 21.85
CA PHE A 308 13.89 11.20 20.71
C PHE A 308 13.31 12.46 20.09
N GLU A 309 13.41 12.58 18.76
CA GLU A 309 12.80 13.70 18.04
C GLU A 309 12.24 13.25 16.69
N MET A 310 11.13 13.88 16.30
CA MET A 310 10.55 13.75 14.96
C MET A 310 11.01 14.95 14.13
N ILE A 311 11.81 14.67 13.11
CA ILE A 311 12.31 15.68 12.18
C ILE A 311 11.33 15.77 11.02
N PRO A 312 10.56 16.87 10.88
CA PRO A 312 9.69 17.03 9.73
C PRO A 312 10.54 17.19 8.47
N VAL A 313 10.20 16.43 7.44
CA VAL A 313 10.75 16.61 6.10
C VAL A 313 9.80 17.57 5.40
N ASP A 314 10.14 18.85 5.38
CA ASP A 314 9.32 19.93 4.82
C ASP A 314 10.22 21.00 4.16
N ASP A 315 9.59 22.09 3.74
CA ASP A 315 10.26 23.17 3.03
C ASP A 315 11.16 24.08 3.89
N SER A 316 11.45 23.67 5.14
CA SER A 316 12.57 24.23 5.90
C SER A 316 13.93 23.65 5.47
N TRP A 317 13.91 22.57 4.67
CA TRP A 317 15.10 21.91 4.13
C TRP A 317 15.20 22.05 2.61
N LEU A 318 16.33 22.57 2.13
CA LEU A 318 16.64 22.57 0.71
C LEU A 318 16.85 21.13 0.24
N GLY A 319 16.33 20.80 -0.93
CA GLY A 319 16.59 19.54 -1.60
C GLY A 319 18.01 19.46 -2.17
N ASN A 320 18.65 18.32 -1.98
CA ASN A 320 19.91 18.00 -2.62
C ASN A 320 19.73 17.85 -4.14
N ARG A 321 20.45 18.67 -4.93
CA ARG A 321 20.34 18.70 -6.40
C ARG A 321 20.70 17.38 -7.07
N GLU A 322 21.72 16.67 -6.57
CA GLU A 322 22.13 15.40 -7.16
C GLU A 322 21.03 14.34 -7.01
N ILE A 323 20.46 14.23 -5.81
CA ILE A 323 19.36 13.30 -5.53
C ILE A 323 18.11 13.67 -6.34
N GLN A 324 17.77 14.96 -6.39
CA GLN A 324 16.63 15.42 -7.18
C GLN A 324 16.80 15.10 -8.68
N ASN A 325 17.99 15.30 -9.25
CA ASN A 325 18.28 14.93 -10.64
C ASN A 325 18.11 13.43 -10.90
N ILE A 326 18.46 12.57 -9.93
CA ILE A 326 18.31 11.13 -10.05
C ILE A 326 16.82 10.74 -10.09
N VAL A 327 16.01 11.36 -9.24
CA VAL A 327 14.55 11.20 -9.25
C VAL A 327 13.94 11.68 -10.57
N GLU A 328 14.34 12.86 -11.07
CA GLU A 328 13.87 13.41 -12.34
C GLU A 328 14.26 12.54 -13.54
N ASN A 329 15.48 12.00 -13.57
CA ASN A 329 15.90 11.09 -14.62
C ASN A 329 15.07 9.80 -14.64
N GLN A 330 14.74 9.25 -13.47
CA GLN A 330 13.85 8.10 -13.39
C GLN A 330 12.43 8.46 -13.87
N MET A 331 11.95 9.67 -13.57
CA MET A 331 10.68 10.16 -14.08
C MET A 331 10.66 10.23 -15.62
N GLU A 332 11.77 10.64 -16.25
CA GLU A 332 11.87 10.64 -17.70
C GLU A 332 11.87 9.22 -18.32
N VAL A 333 12.42 8.22 -17.61
CA VAL A 333 12.28 6.81 -18.02
C VAL A 333 10.82 6.38 -17.97
N ILE A 334 10.11 6.69 -16.88
CA ILE A 334 8.67 6.38 -16.72
C ILE A 334 7.83 7.09 -17.79
N ASN A 335 8.11 8.37 -18.05
CA ASN A 335 7.47 9.13 -19.12
C ASN A 335 7.62 8.41 -20.46
N LYS A 336 8.82 7.96 -20.79
CA LYS A 336 9.13 7.29 -22.06
C LYS A 336 8.51 5.91 -22.18
N GLU A 337 8.66 5.06 -21.16
CA GLU A 337 8.32 3.63 -21.25
C GLU A 337 6.84 3.35 -20.92
N ILE A 338 6.21 4.17 -20.08
CA ILE A 338 4.84 3.92 -19.58
C ILE A 338 3.86 4.98 -20.08
N LEU A 339 4.13 6.26 -19.83
CA LEU A 339 3.11 7.31 -19.97
C LEU A 339 2.95 7.83 -21.41
N PHE A 340 4.04 7.89 -22.19
CA PHE A 340 4.02 8.44 -23.55
C PHE A 340 3.05 7.68 -24.47
N GLY A 341 3.03 6.34 -24.38
CA GLY A 341 2.12 5.50 -25.16
C GLY A 341 0.64 5.75 -24.85
N LEU A 342 0.35 6.34 -23.69
CA LEU A 342 -0.99 6.67 -23.22
C LEU A 342 -1.34 8.15 -23.47
N GLY A 343 -0.45 8.91 -24.13
CA GLY A 343 -0.62 10.35 -24.35
C GLY A 343 -0.42 11.19 -23.09
N LEU A 344 0.24 10.66 -22.07
CA LEU A 344 0.46 11.30 -20.78
C LEU A 344 1.94 11.60 -20.53
N ARG A 345 2.19 12.55 -19.64
CA ARG A 345 3.46 12.71 -18.91
C ARG A 345 3.18 12.84 -17.42
N ALA A 346 4.13 12.45 -16.60
CA ALA A 346 4.05 12.50 -15.15
C ALA A 346 3.68 13.91 -14.63
N ASP A 347 4.29 14.93 -15.22
CA ASP A 347 4.11 16.36 -14.93
C ASP A 347 2.96 17.00 -15.73
N SER A 348 2.14 16.21 -16.43
CA SER A 348 0.96 16.74 -17.12
C SER A 348 -0.04 17.25 -16.09
N LEU A 349 -0.41 18.52 -16.19
CA LEU A 349 -1.51 19.10 -15.44
C LEU A 349 -2.83 18.56 -15.97
N ILE A 350 -3.55 17.80 -15.15
CA ILE A 350 -4.78 17.10 -15.56
C ILE A 350 -6.03 17.85 -15.14
N VAL A 351 -6.05 18.33 -13.89
CA VAL A 351 -7.23 18.94 -13.28
C VAL A 351 -6.80 19.85 -12.14
N GLU A 352 -7.67 20.77 -11.74
CA GLU A 352 -7.56 21.53 -10.50
C GLU A 352 -8.74 21.30 -9.58
N THR A 353 -8.50 21.48 -8.28
CA THR A 353 -9.55 21.42 -7.26
C THR A 353 -9.35 22.50 -6.21
N SER A 354 -10.46 22.98 -5.65
CA SER A 354 -10.48 23.94 -4.54
C SER A 354 -10.87 23.31 -3.20
N PHE A 355 -11.09 21.99 -3.18
CA PHE A 355 -11.50 21.24 -2.00
C PHE A 355 -10.90 19.83 -2.02
N PRO A 356 -10.73 19.19 -0.84
CA PRO A 356 -10.20 17.82 -0.79
C PRO A 356 -11.22 16.80 -1.33
N VAL A 357 -10.71 15.84 -2.09
CA VAL A 357 -11.42 14.60 -2.44
C VAL A 357 -10.68 13.46 -1.74
N SER A 358 -11.26 12.98 -0.63
CA SER A 358 -10.54 12.19 0.36
C SER A 358 -11.22 10.87 0.71
N ILE A 359 -10.40 9.92 1.12
CA ILE A 359 -10.80 8.70 1.82
C ILE A 359 -11.07 9.13 3.27
N ASP A 360 -12.35 9.33 3.62
CA ASP A 360 -12.73 9.67 5.01
C ASP A 360 -12.64 8.40 5.88
N GLU A 361 -11.41 8.03 6.27
CA GLU A 361 -11.14 6.91 7.18
C GLU A 361 -11.57 7.25 8.62
N ASP A 362 -11.48 8.53 9.00
CA ASP A 362 -11.69 9.04 10.35
C ASP A 362 -13.17 9.09 10.78
N ILE A 363 -14.10 9.32 9.83
CA ILE A 363 -15.51 9.63 10.14
C ILE A 363 -16.47 8.65 9.44
N LEU A 364 -15.98 7.47 9.07
CA LEU A 364 -16.65 6.37 8.34
C LEU A 364 -16.49 6.50 6.82
N LEU A 365 -15.86 5.51 6.18
CA LEU A 365 -15.74 5.38 4.71
C LEU A 365 -17.05 5.59 3.94
N LYS A 366 -18.21 5.39 4.57
CA LYS A 366 -19.55 5.70 3.99
C LYS A 366 -19.74 7.17 3.64
N ASN A 367 -18.94 8.05 4.23
CA ASN A 367 -18.95 9.49 4.03
C ASN A 367 -17.78 9.93 3.13
N SER A 368 -16.96 9.03 2.59
CA SER A 368 -15.91 9.41 1.63
C SER A 368 -16.52 10.01 0.36
N ASN A 369 -15.96 11.13 -0.11
CA ASN A 369 -16.28 11.65 -1.44
C ASN A 369 -15.40 11.06 -2.55
N LEU A 370 -14.25 10.45 -2.21
CA LEU A 370 -13.36 9.82 -3.18
C LEU A 370 -13.93 8.52 -3.73
N GLY A 371 -14.44 7.61 -2.90
CA GLY A 371 -15.01 6.35 -3.37
C GLY A 371 -16.09 6.51 -4.45
N PRO A 372 -17.13 7.33 -4.20
CA PRO A 372 -18.11 7.74 -5.19
C PRO A 372 -17.51 8.34 -6.46
N PHE A 373 -16.55 9.26 -6.30
CA PHE A 373 -15.87 9.92 -7.42
C PHE A 373 -15.16 8.91 -8.34
N ILE A 374 -14.47 7.92 -7.77
CA ILE A 374 -13.81 6.85 -8.54
C ILE A 374 -14.83 5.93 -9.20
N ALA A 375 -15.93 5.59 -8.53
CA ALA A 375 -16.97 4.75 -9.13
C ALA A 375 -17.60 5.39 -10.37
N ASP A 376 -17.83 6.71 -10.34
CA ASP A 376 -18.28 7.50 -11.50
C ASP A 376 -17.19 7.57 -12.58
N ALA A 377 -15.93 7.78 -12.21
CA ALA A 377 -14.81 7.79 -13.16
C ALA A 377 -14.71 6.49 -13.96
N VAL A 378 -14.79 5.35 -13.28
CA VAL A 378 -14.78 4.03 -13.91
C VAL A 378 -16.02 3.87 -14.82
N TYR A 379 -17.22 4.24 -14.35
CA TYR A 379 -18.47 4.13 -15.11
C TYR A 379 -18.44 4.94 -16.41
N GLU A 380 -18.04 6.20 -16.35
CA GLU A 380 -17.95 7.08 -17.53
C GLU A 380 -16.87 6.60 -18.51
N TYR A 381 -15.75 6.06 -18.00
CA TYR A 381 -14.69 5.53 -18.85
C TYR A 381 -15.15 4.35 -19.70
N TYR A 382 -15.91 3.40 -19.15
CA TYR A 382 -16.53 2.32 -19.95
C TYR A 382 -17.39 2.87 -21.09
N HIS A 383 -18.24 3.86 -20.80
CA HIS A 383 -19.12 4.47 -21.81
C HIS A 383 -18.32 5.20 -22.90
N LYS A 384 -17.24 5.90 -22.53
CA LYS A 384 -16.33 6.55 -23.47
C LYS A 384 -15.65 5.53 -24.40
N LEU A 385 -15.32 4.36 -23.89
CA LEU A 385 -14.78 3.24 -24.68
C LEU A 385 -15.84 2.54 -25.55
N ASN A 386 -17.09 3.02 -25.57
CA ASN A 386 -18.24 2.37 -26.20
C ASN A 386 -18.49 0.95 -25.66
N GLU A 387 -18.14 0.72 -24.41
CA GLU A 387 -18.46 -0.50 -23.69
C GLU A 387 -19.74 -0.26 -22.89
N ASP A 388 -20.86 -0.82 -23.38
CA ASP A 388 -22.17 -0.76 -22.70
C ASP A 388 -22.05 -1.46 -21.34
N VAL A 389 -22.04 -0.67 -20.25
CA VAL A 389 -21.94 -1.14 -18.87
C VAL A 389 -23.14 -0.64 -18.07
N ASP A 390 -23.84 -1.54 -17.40
CA ASP A 390 -25.03 -1.19 -16.64
C ASP A 390 -24.66 -0.55 -15.30
N PHE A 391 -23.65 -1.09 -14.62
CA PHE A 391 -23.14 -0.55 -13.35
C PHE A 391 -21.70 -0.94 -13.08
N THR A 392 -21.04 -0.19 -12.20
CA THR A 392 -19.65 -0.42 -11.78
C THR A 392 -19.50 -0.60 -10.29
N LEU A 393 -18.40 -1.25 -9.88
CA LEU A 393 -17.99 -1.39 -8.48
C LEU A 393 -16.53 -1.00 -8.28
N VAL A 394 -16.24 -0.38 -7.13
CA VAL A 394 -14.90 -0.02 -6.65
C VAL A 394 -14.82 -0.41 -5.17
N ALA A 395 -13.65 -0.83 -4.68
CA ALA A 395 -13.45 -1.16 -3.27
C ALA A 395 -12.51 -0.14 -2.59
N ALA A 396 -12.87 0.31 -1.38
CA ALA A 396 -12.10 1.31 -0.63
C ALA A 396 -10.64 0.90 -0.39
N GLY A 397 -10.37 -0.38 -0.15
CA GLY A 397 -9.01 -0.88 0.09
C GLY A 397 -8.05 -0.74 -1.09
N LEU A 398 -8.55 -0.38 -2.27
CA LEU A 398 -7.74 -0.09 -3.46
C LEU A 398 -7.40 1.40 -3.59
N LEU A 399 -8.06 2.26 -2.83
CA LEU A 399 -7.82 3.70 -2.79
C LEU A 399 -6.67 3.97 -1.81
N ARG A 400 -5.62 4.66 -2.25
CA ARG A 400 -4.37 4.79 -1.47
C ARG A 400 -3.93 6.22 -1.18
N ASP A 401 -4.60 7.21 -1.75
CA ASP A 401 -4.26 8.61 -1.53
C ASP A 401 -5.46 9.52 -1.78
N ASP A 402 -5.39 10.72 -1.21
CA ASP A 402 -6.35 11.78 -1.40
C ASP A 402 -5.97 12.71 -2.55
N ILE A 403 -6.95 13.39 -3.14
CA ILE A 403 -6.72 14.53 -4.03
C ILE A 403 -6.85 15.81 -3.19
N ILE A 404 -5.70 16.35 -2.76
CA ILE A 404 -5.63 17.53 -1.92
C ILE A 404 -5.30 18.77 -2.79
N PRO A 405 -6.05 19.88 -2.65
CA PRO A 405 -5.87 21.07 -3.50
C PRO A 405 -4.46 21.68 -3.43
N GLY A 406 -3.81 21.63 -2.26
CA GLY A 406 -2.57 22.37 -2.04
C GLY A 406 -2.77 23.89 -2.13
N ALA A 407 -1.69 24.60 -2.42
CA ALA A 407 -1.68 26.05 -2.59
C ALA A 407 -2.21 26.48 -3.97
N LYS A 408 -1.95 25.68 -5.02
CA LYS A 408 -2.30 26.02 -6.42
C LYS A 408 -3.60 25.39 -6.91
N GLY A 409 -4.14 24.39 -6.23
CA GLY A 409 -5.27 23.58 -6.71
C GLY A 409 -4.88 22.52 -7.75
N MET A 410 -3.72 22.66 -8.38
CA MET A 410 -3.26 21.92 -9.55
C MET A 410 -2.85 20.48 -9.25
N GLN A 411 -3.39 19.51 -9.98
CA GLN A 411 -3.09 18.09 -9.86
C GLN A 411 -2.40 17.56 -11.12
N TYR A 412 -1.21 17.00 -10.95
CA TYR A 412 -0.50 16.32 -12.02
C TYR A 412 -1.00 14.89 -12.20
N ALA A 413 -0.64 14.26 -13.33
CA ALA A 413 -0.92 12.85 -13.56
C ALA A 413 -0.34 11.97 -12.43
N THR A 414 0.84 12.32 -11.89
CA THR A 414 1.39 11.62 -10.72
C THR A 414 0.58 11.82 -9.45
N ASP A 415 -0.18 12.92 -9.30
CA ASP A 415 -1.08 13.08 -8.16
C ASP A 415 -2.26 12.11 -8.27
N LEU A 416 -2.87 12.02 -9.45
CA LEU A 416 -4.01 11.13 -9.67
C LEU A 416 -3.64 9.64 -9.66
N TYR A 417 -2.45 9.28 -10.16
CA TYR A 417 -1.98 7.88 -10.14
C TYR A 417 -1.92 7.30 -8.72
N ARG A 418 -1.54 8.13 -7.72
CA ARG A 418 -1.37 7.70 -6.32
C ARG A 418 -2.68 7.31 -5.65
N VAL A 419 -3.82 7.74 -6.20
CA VAL A 419 -5.13 7.33 -5.71
C VAL A 419 -5.36 5.83 -5.98
N LEU A 420 -4.90 5.32 -7.12
CA LEU A 420 -5.08 3.94 -7.58
C LEU A 420 -3.75 3.31 -8.04
N PRO A 421 -2.74 3.22 -7.16
CA PRO A 421 -1.40 2.78 -7.55
C PRO A 421 -1.30 1.26 -7.60
N LEU A 422 -2.24 0.53 -6.99
CA LEU A 422 -2.11 -0.90 -6.78
C LEU A 422 -2.36 -1.71 -8.05
N GLY A 423 -1.72 -2.88 -8.08
CA GLY A 423 -1.96 -3.90 -9.07
C GLY A 423 -1.08 -3.80 -10.31
N ARG A 424 -1.24 -4.82 -11.14
CA ARG A 424 -0.54 -5.01 -12.41
C ARG A 424 -1.52 -5.53 -13.46
N GLY A 425 -1.10 -5.53 -14.72
CA GLY A 425 -1.89 -6.11 -15.80
C GLY A 425 -2.22 -7.58 -15.59
N SER A 426 -3.40 -7.96 -16.07
CA SER A 426 -3.81 -9.35 -16.20
C SER A 426 -2.96 -10.06 -17.25
N ILE A 427 -2.66 -9.39 -18.37
CA ILE A 427 -1.87 -9.95 -19.48
C ILE A 427 -0.42 -9.49 -19.39
N ASP A 428 -0.18 -8.18 -19.42
CA ASP A 428 1.16 -7.63 -19.24
C ASP A 428 1.43 -7.36 -17.76
N LYS A 429 2.18 -8.28 -17.14
CA LYS A 429 2.56 -8.19 -15.72
C LYS A 429 3.47 -6.99 -15.40
N ASN A 430 4.06 -6.37 -16.42
CA ASN A 430 4.84 -5.14 -16.28
C ASN A 430 3.98 -3.88 -16.46
N SER A 431 2.75 -4.01 -16.97
CA SER A 431 1.84 -2.89 -17.12
C SER A 431 1.24 -2.52 -15.76
N PRO A 432 1.38 -1.26 -15.31
CA PRO A 432 0.98 -0.88 -13.97
C PRO A 432 -0.53 -0.75 -13.81
N GLY A 433 -1.01 -1.05 -12.61
CA GLY A 433 -2.41 -0.94 -12.23
C GLY A 433 -3.26 -2.12 -12.66
N TYR A 434 -4.32 -2.37 -11.88
CA TYR A 434 -5.31 -3.40 -12.24
C TYR A 434 -6.01 -3.09 -13.56
N SER A 435 -6.20 -4.14 -14.35
CA SER A 435 -6.94 -4.08 -15.61
C SER A 435 -8.44 -4.03 -15.35
N LEU A 436 -9.16 -3.27 -16.18
CA LEU A 436 -10.62 -3.22 -16.17
C LEU A 436 -11.19 -4.42 -16.93
N ALA A 437 -12.27 -5.00 -16.40
CA ALA A 437 -13.00 -6.11 -16.99
C ALA A 437 -14.51 -5.95 -16.83
N LYS A 438 -15.27 -6.53 -17.76
CA LYS A 438 -16.74 -6.48 -17.77
C LYS A 438 -17.35 -7.87 -17.88
N ILE A 439 -18.09 -8.25 -16.84
CA ILE A 439 -18.83 -9.51 -16.77
C ILE A 439 -20.33 -9.28 -16.90
N TYR A 440 -21.09 -10.34 -17.11
CA TYR A 440 -22.55 -10.32 -17.16
C TYR A 440 -23.15 -11.19 -16.06
N VAL A 441 -24.21 -10.68 -15.43
CA VAL A 441 -24.93 -11.29 -14.30
C VAL A 441 -26.44 -11.09 -14.45
N THR A 442 -27.24 -11.99 -13.88
CA THR A 442 -28.71 -11.84 -13.87
C THR A 442 -29.17 -10.94 -12.72
N GLY A 443 -30.41 -10.45 -12.76
CA GLY A 443 -30.97 -9.64 -11.68
C GLY A 443 -30.93 -10.33 -10.30
N ASN A 444 -31.14 -11.64 -10.24
CA ASN A 444 -30.98 -12.41 -8.98
C ASN A 444 -29.52 -12.48 -8.50
N GLU A 445 -28.56 -12.53 -9.42
CA GLU A 445 -27.13 -12.53 -9.08
C GLU A 445 -26.69 -11.13 -8.62
N ILE A 446 -27.19 -10.06 -9.23
CA ILE A 446 -26.99 -8.68 -8.75
C ILE A 446 -27.48 -8.55 -7.32
N LYS A 447 -28.69 -9.04 -7.01
CA LYS A 447 -29.18 -9.10 -5.63
C LYS A 447 -28.17 -9.78 -4.71
N SER A 448 -27.61 -10.92 -5.12
CA SER A 448 -26.63 -11.66 -4.31
C SER A 448 -25.34 -10.87 -4.06
N ILE A 449 -24.86 -10.14 -5.07
CA ILE A 449 -23.70 -9.24 -4.94
C ILE A 449 -23.99 -8.13 -3.93
N LEU A 450 -25.16 -7.47 -4.05
CA LEU A 450 -25.58 -6.39 -3.15
C LEU A 450 -25.79 -6.85 -1.69
N GLU A 451 -26.20 -8.10 -1.44
CA GLU A 451 -26.27 -8.66 -0.08
C GLU A 451 -24.87 -8.82 0.54
N ILE A 452 -23.87 -9.26 -0.24
CA ILE A 452 -22.48 -9.36 0.22
C ILE A 452 -21.91 -7.97 0.49
N MET A 453 -22.15 -7.01 -0.39
CA MET A 453 -21.70 -5.61 -0.25
C MET A 453 -22.15 -4.98 1.07
N GLN A 454 -23.33 -5.34 1.59
CA GLN A 454 -23.80 -4.82 2.88
C GLN A 454 -23.04 -5.37 4.10
N ILE A 455 -22.41 -6.54 3.97
CA ILE A 455 -21.72 -7.23 5.06
C ILE A 455 -20.22 -7.05 4.96
N ALA A 456 -19.67 -6.89 3.74
CA ALA A 456 -18.25 -6.75 3.50
C ALA A 456 -17.56 -5.69 4.41
N PRO A 457 -18.13 -4.48 4.64
CA PRO A 457 -17.55 -3.49 5.56
C PRO A 457 -17.45 -3.93 7.03
N SER A 458 -18.26 -4.92 7.45
CA SER A 458 -18.19 -5.48 8.81
C SER A 458 -17.08 -6.51 9.00
N LEU A 459 -16.50 -7.00 7.90
CA LEU A 459 -15.33 -7.88 7.93
C LEU A 459 -14.03 -7.08 7.96
N SER A 460 -13.98 -6.00 7.18
CA SER A 460 -12.91 -4.99 7.20
C SER A 460 -13.46 -3.73 6.54
N THR A 461 -13.12 -2.57 7.08
CA THR A 461 -13.47 -1.27 6.51
C THR A 461 -12.94 -1.13 5.08
N SER A 462 -11.77 -1.69 4.77
CA SER A 462 -11.17 -1.74 3.43
C SER A 462 -12.05 -2.44 2.39
N ASN A 463 -13.01 -3.26 2.82
CA ASN A 463 -13.97 -3.90 1.93
C ASN A 463 -15.20 -3.03 1.61
N MET A 464 -15.22 -1.75 2.00
CA MET A 464 -16.30 -0.82 1.67
C MET A 464 -16.45 -0.69 0.15
N PRO A 465 -17.60 -1.06 -0.42
CA PRO A 465 -17.81 -0.94 -1.85
C PRO A 465 -18.44 0.42 -2.19
N TYR A 466 -18.02 0.98 -3.32
CA TYR A 466 -18.64 2.12 -4.00
C TYR A 466 -19.12 1.66 -5.38
N TRP A 467 -20.12 2.34 -5.93
CA TRP A 467 -20.76 1.88 -7.18
C TRP A 467 -21.34 3.04 -7.99
N SER A 468 -21.50 2.87 -9.30
CA SER A 468 -22.23 3.82 -10.14
C SER A 468 -23.12 3.09 -11.14
N GLY A 469 -24.20 3.73 -11.61
CA GLY A 469 -25.19 3.14 -12.51
C GLY A 469 -26.27 2.25 -11.87
N ILE A 470 -26.20 2.02 -10.54
CA ILE A 470 -27.15 1.17 -9.80
C ILE A 470 -27.61 1.84 -8.50
N ARG A 471 -28.88 1.64 -8.13
CA ARG A 471 -29.41 1.95 -6.79
C ARG A 471 -30.33 0.84 -6.30
N TYR A 472 -30.46 0.70 -4.99
CA TYR A 472 -31.22 -0.39 -4.40
C TYR A 472 -31.87 0.00 -3.07
N SER A 473 -32.94 -0.70 -2.71
CA SER A 473 -33.63 -0.52 -1.43
C SER A 473 -33.47 -1.74 -0.53
N THR A 474 -33.23 -1.47 0.76
CA THR A 474 -33.07 -2.48 1.80
C THR A 474 -34.23 -2.47 2.78
N HIS A 475 -34.57 -3.64 3.34
CA HIS A 475 -35.60 -3.76 4.37
C HIS A 475 -35.00 -4.35 5.66
N LYS A 476 -34.71 -3.50 6.65
CA LYS A 476 -33.97 -3.84 7.89
C LYS A 476 -34.58 -4.97 8.73
N PHE A 477 -35.84 -5.34 8.48
CA PHE A 477 -36.56 -6.40 9.20
C PHE A 477 -36.56 -7.76 8.48
N ARG A 478 -35.90 -7.88 7.32
CA ARG A 478 -35.75 -9.17 6.62
C ARG A 478 -34.59 -9.98 7.19
N ALA A 479 -34.56 -11.27 6.83
CA ALA A 479 -33.47 -12.15 7.26
C ALA A 479 -32.13 -11.65 6.68
N PRO A 480 -31.00 -11.87 7.37
CA PRO A 480 -29.68 -11.62 6.81
C PRO A 480 -29.53 -12.30 5.43
N LEU A 481 -28.92 -11.59 4.47
CA LEU A 481 -28.80 -12.01 3.06
C LEU A 481 -30.13 -12.06 2.27
N ASP A 482 -31.17 -11.39 2.76
CA ASP A 482 -32.43 -11.15 2.04
C ASP A 482 -32.96 -9.71 2.28
N ASN A 483 -32.07 -8.76 2.53
CA ASN A 483 -32.42 -7.37 2.80
C ASN A 483 -32.79 -6.60 1.53
N ILE A 484 -32.21 -6.94 0.39
CA ILE A 484 -32.43 -6.29 -0.90
C ILE A 484 -33.77 -6.74 -1.47
N TYR A 485 -34.66 -5.78 -1.71
CA TYR A 485 -36.00 -6.05 -2.26
C TYR A 485 -36.32 -5.32 -3.55
N GLU A 486 -35.57 -4.27 -3.88
CA GLU A 486 -35.73 -3.50 -5.11
C GLU A 486 -34.35 -3.06 -5.59
N VAL A 487 -34.12 -3.17 -6.90
CA VAL A 487 -32.91 -2.73 -7.57
C VAL A 487 -33.33 -2.00 -8.84
N GLU A 488 -32.69 -0.87 -9.10
CA GLU A 488 -32.85 -0.05 -10.29
C GLU A 488 -31.50 0.18 -10.94
N ILE A 489 -31.46 0.07 -12.28
CA ILE A 489 -30.29 0.36 -13.10
C ILE A 489 -30.59 1.60 -13.94
N ARG A 490 -29.58 2.42 -14.16
CA ARG A 490 -29.70 3.66 -14.92
C ARG A 490 -29.68 3.36 -16.43
N ASP A 491 -30.78 3.64 -17.11
CA ASP A 491 -30.83 3.71 -18.58
C ASP A 491 -30.54 5.16 -19.02
N PRO A 492 -29.62 5.39 -19.97
CA PRO A 492 -29.21 6.74 -20.38
C PRO A 492 -30.34 7.57 -21.01
N TYR A 493 -31.41 6.94 -21.50
CA TYR A 493 -32.55 7.62 -22.12
C TYR A 493 -33.80 7.63 -21.25
N LYS A 494 -34.00 6.58 -20.45
CA LYS A 494 -35.23 6.39 -19.64
C LYS A 494 -35.02 6.70 -18.16
N GLY A 495 -33.79 6.98 -17.73
CA GLY A 495 -33.45 7.13 -16.32
C GLY A 495 -33.53 5.80 -15.57
N TRP A 496 -33.80 5.84 -14.27
CA TRP A 496 -33.83 4.65 -13.41
C TRP A 496 -34.92 3.66 -13.79
N GLN A 497 -34.54 2.41 -14.08
CA GLN A 497 -35.44 1.32 -14.44
C GLN A 497 -35.35 0.19 -13.42
N LYS A 498 -36.50 -0.25 -12.90
CA LYS A 498 -36.59 -1.42 -12.02
C LYS A 498 -36.26 -2.69 -12.78
N ILE A 499 -35.38 -3.50 -12.20
CA ILE A 499 -35.01 -4.81 -12.76
C ILE A 499 -35.74 -5.94 -12.05
N ASN A 500 -35.88 -7.07 -12.74
CA ASN A 500 -36.51 -8.26 -12.19
C ASN A 500 -35.50 -9.11 -11.42
N LEU A 501 -35.78 -9.35 -10.13
CA LEU A 501 -34.89 -10.10 -9.22
C LEU A 501 -35.25 -11.60 -9.13
N SER A 502 -36.18 -12.07 -9.93
CA SER A 502 -36.61 -13.48 -9.95
C SER A 502 -35.48 -14.39 -10.40
N LYS A 503 -35.30 -15.53 -9.71
CA LYS A 503 -34.40 -16.62 -10.14
C LYS A 503 -34.74 -17.22 -11.52
N LYS A 504 -35.95 -16.97 -12.02
CA LYS A 504 -36.41 -17.44 -13.34
C LYS A 504 -36.14 -16.43 -14.46
N ASP A 505 -35.77 -15.20 -14.10
CA ASP A 505 -35.43 -14.20 -15.09
C ASP A 505 -33.95 -14.34 -15.47
N GLU A 506 -33.69 -14.54 -16.75
CA GLU A 506 -32.36 -14.75 -17.33
C GLU A 506 -31.83 -13.48 -18.01
N THR A 507 -32.55 -12.35 -17.88
CA THR A 507 -32.09 -11.04 -18.35
C THR A 507 -30.70 -10.74 -17.77
N LEU A 508 -29.74 -10.47 -18.66
CA LEU A 508 -28.36 -10.17 -18.31
C LEU A 508 -28.15 -8.67 -18.17
N TYR A 509 -27.36 -8.31 -17.17
CA TYR A 509 -26.86 -6.97 -16.92
C TYR A 509 -25.35 -7.05 -16.77
N SER A 510 -24.67 -6.04 -17.24
CA SER A 510 -23.23 -5.94 -17.27
C SER A 510 -22.68 -5.22 -16.04
N LEU A 511 -21.64 -5.80 -15.45
CA LEU A 511 -20.92 -5.28 -14.30
C LEU A 511 -19.47 -5.03 -14.70
N GLY A 512 -19.04 -3.77 -14.65
CA GLY A 512 -17.65 -3.36 -14.84
C GLY A 512 -16.93 -3.12 -13.52
N ALA A 513 -15.72 -3.61 -13.37
CA ALA A 513 -14.82 -3.23 -12.27
C ALA A 513 -13.37 -3.56 -12.67
N ASN A 514 -12.42 -3.32 -11.78
CA ASN A 514 -11.09 -3.89 -11.96
C ASN A 514 -11.13 -5.43 -11.80
N ALA A 515 -10.15 -6.10 -12.42
CA ALA A 515 -10.14 -7.55 -12.54
C ALA A 515 -10.05 -8.24 -11.18
N TYR A 516 -9.25 -7.69 -10.26
CA TYR A 516 -9.10 -8.19 -8.89
C TYR A 516 -10.46 -8.25 -8.17
N LEU A 517 -11.25 -7.18 -8.21
CA LEU A 517 -12.57 -7.15 -7.58
C LEU A 517 -13.54 -8.16 -8.23
N LEU A 518 -13.48 -8.33 -9.55
CA LEU A 518 -14.35 -9.29 -10.25
C LEU A 518 -14.00 -10.75 -9.95
N GLU A 519 -12.76 -11.06 -9.59
CA GLU A 519 -12.40 -12.40 -9.11
C GLU A 519 -13.15 -12.72 -7.81
N PHE A 520 -13.26 -11.76 -6.87
CA PHE A 520 -14.07 -11.95 -5.65
C PHE A 520 -15.54 -12.17 -5.95
N VAL A 521 -16.09 -11.50 -6.95
CA VAL A 521 -17.48 -11.73 -7.38
C VAL A 521 -17.68 -13.18 -7.82
N GLY A 522 -16.71 -13.77 -8.51
CA GLY A 522 -16.71 -15.20 -8.86
C GLY A 522 -16.64 -16.13 -7.64
N MET A 523 -15.98 -15.70 -6.56
CA MET A 523 -15.79 -16.49 -5.33
C MET A 523 -16.98 -16.43 -4.35
N ILE A 524 -18.00 -15.58 -4.58
CA ILE A 524 -19.15 -15.40 -3.67
C ILE A 524 -19.83 -16.73 -3.32
N LYS A 525 -19.95 -17.65 -4.28
CA LYS A 525 -20.57 -18.96 -4.02
C LYS A 525 -19.80 -19.73 -2.94
N ASP A 526 -18.49 -19.76 -3.04
CA ASP A 526 -17.65 -20.55 -2.13
C ASP A 526 -17.53 -19.83 -0.77
N LEU A 527 -17.38 -18.51 -0.76
CA LEU A 527 -17.36 -17.67 0.45
C LEU A 527 -18.68 -17.76 1.25
N SER A 528 -19.82 -17.81 0.55
CA SER A 528 -21.14 -17.96 1.17
C SER A 528 -21.54 -19.41 1.44
N LYS A 529 -20.66 -20.40 1.16
CA LYS A 529 -20.95 -21.84 1.26
C LYS A 529 -22.21 -22.26 0.48
N GLY A 530 -22.44 -21.61 -0.66
CA GLY A 530 -23.55 -21.85 -1.57
C GLY A 530 -24.87 -21.19 -1.17
N ILE A 531 -24.91 -20.36 -0.12
CA ILE A 531 -26.11 -19.59 0.25
C ILE A 531 -26.45 -18.59 -0.86
N LEU A 532 -25.44 -17.89 -1.35
CA LEU A 532 -25.52 -17.00 -2.49
C LEU A 532 -24.82 -17.65 -3.68
N LYS A 533 -25.30 -17.35 -4.88
CA LYS A 533 -24.72 -17.86 -6.11
C LYS A 533 -24.61 -16.73 -7.10
N VAL A 534 -23.38 -16.47 -7.52
CA VAL A 534 -23.04 -15.61 -8.64
C VAL A 534 -22.21 -16.45 -9.59
N THR A 535 -22.53 -16.40 -10.87
CA THR A 535 -21.73 -17.06 -11.91
C THR A 535 -21.40 -15.98 -12.94
N PRO A 536 -20.17 -15.45 -12.98
CA PRO A 536 -19.74 -14.52 -14.01
C PRO A 536 -19.94 -15.11 -15.41
N LYS A 537 -20.54 -14.34 -16.32
CA LYS A 537 -20.85 -14.76 -17.70
C LYS A 537 -20.27 -13.79 -18.72
N ASN A 538 -20.18 -14.25 -19.95
CA ASN A 538 -20.03 -13.40 -21.13
C ASN A 538 -21.39 -12.81 -21.55
N LYS A 539 -21.37 -11.95 -22.59
CA LYS A 539 -22.58 -11.28 -23.12
C LYS A 539 -23.67 -12.23 -23.65
N ASN A 540 -23.33 -13.49 -23.94
CA ASN A 540 -24.27 -14.50 -24.41
C ASN A 540 -24.88 -15.31 -23.25
N GLY A 541 -24.49 -15.03 -22.01
CA GLY A 541 -24.97 -15.76 -20.83
C GLY A 541 -24.18 -17.04 -20.51
N GLU A 542 -23.06 -17.27 -21.20
CA GLU A 542 -22.22 -18.44 -20.96
C GLU A 542 -21.22 -18.13 -19.84
N PRO A 543 -21.01 -19.04 -18.87
CA PRO A 543 -20.00 -18.85 -17.83
C PRO A 543 -18.59 -18.64 -18.41
N ILE A 544 -17.84 -17.70 -17.84
CA ILE A 544 -16.42 -17.49 -18.19
C ILE A 544 -15.51 -18.35 -17.30
N ASN A 545 -14.29 -18.64 -17.76
CA ASN A 545 -13.35 -19.46 -16.98
C ASN A 545 -12.58 -18.63 -15.95
N GLY A 546 -12.39 -17.34 -16.23
CA GLY A 546 -11.73 -16.38 -15.37
C GLY A 546 -11.97 -14.95 -15.87
N VAL A 547 -11.61 -13.97 -15.06
CA VAL A 547 -11.82 -12.56 -15.39
C VAL A 547 -10.97 -12.11 -16.58
N ASP A 548 -9.86 -12.79 -16.87
CA ASP A 548 -9.04 -12.54 -18.05
C ASP A 548 -9.79 -12.73 -19.39
N ASP A 549 -10.85 -13.55 -19.41
CA ASP A 549 -11.74 -13.72 -20.57
C ASP A 549 -12.68 -12.50 -20.80
N ALA A 550 -12.69 -11.56 -19.85
CA ALA A 550 -13.63 -10.45 -19.76
C ALA A 550 -12.94 -9.07 -19.72
N LEU A 551 -11.63 -9.01 -19.99
CA LEU A 551 -10.85 -7.77 -20.02
C LEU A 551 -11.36 -6.79 -21.08
N ILE A 552 -11.23 -5.50 -20.79
CA ILE A 552 -11.51 -4.44 -21.75
C ILE A 552 -10.29 -4.17 -22.62
N ASP A 553 -10.50 -4.34 -23.93
CA ASP A 553 -9.51 -4.12 -24.98
C ASP A 553 -9.67 -2.72 -25.58
N LEU A 554 -8.65 -1.87 -25.40
CA LEU A 554 -8.60 -0.50 -25.89
C LEU A 554 -8.48 -0.42 -27.42
N ASP A 555 -7.94 -1.44 -28.09
CA ASP A 555 -7.84 -1.47 -29.55
C ASP A 555 -8.06 -2.87 -30.14
N LYS A 556 -9.33 -3.19 -30.38
CA LYS A 556 -9.78 -4.45 -31.01
C LYS A 556 -9.16 -4.75 -32.38
N LYS A 557 -8.43 -3.81 -32.99
CA LYS A 557 -7.72 -4.02 -34.27
C LYS A 557 -6.26 -4.41 -34.07
N ALA A 558 -5.66 -4.07 -32.94
CA ALA A 558 -4.28 -4.42 -32.65
C ALA A 558 -4.19 -5.88 -32.14
N PRO A 559 -3.04 -6.54 -32.31
CA PRO A 559 -2.85 -7.90 -31.81
C PRO A 559 -2.84 -7.98 -30.28
N GLY A 560 -3.59 -8.94 -29.71
CA GLY A 560 -3.68 -9.12 -28.26
C GLY A 560 -4.64 -8.11 -27.61
N ILE A 561 -4.73 -8.14 -26.29
CA ILE A 561 -5.59 -7.23 -25.51
C ILE A 561 -4.75 -6.04 -25.05
N GLN A 562 -5.17 -4.82 -25.38
CA GLN A 562 -4.58 -3.61 -24.81
C GLN A 562 -5.40 -3.24 -23.59
N GLU A 563 -4.88 -3.58 -22.42
CA GLU A 563 -5.64 -3.56 -21.18
C GLU A 563 -6.02 -2.14 -20.76
N ALA A 564 -7.32 -1.86 -20.66
CA ALA A 564 -7.80 -0.65 -20.01
C ALA A 564 -7.45 -0.67 -18.51
N LYS A 565 -7.01 0.45 -17.95
CA LYS A 565 -6.55 0.55 -16.55
C LYS A 565 -7.47 1.41 -15.71
N GLU A 566 -7.65 1.01 -14.44
CA GLU A 566 -8.50 1.75 -13.49
C GLU A 566 -7.97 3.16 -13.19
N TRP A 567 -6.67 3.31 -12.96
CA TRP A 567 -6.06 4.64 -12.75
C TRP A 567 -6.18 5.55 -13.98
N ALA A 568 -6.20 4.98 -15.18
CA ALA A 568 -6.38 5.74 -16.42
C ALA A 568 -7.81 6.26 -16.53
N ALA A 569 -8.81 5.51 -16.02
CA ALA A 569 -10.19 5.98 -15.95
C ALA A 569 -10.32 7.23 -15.09
N LEU A 570 -9.62 7.29 -13.93
CA LEU A 570 -9.59 8.48 -13.09
C LEU A 570 -8.96 9.68 -13.80
N MET A 571 -7.81 9.50 -14.46
CA MET A 571 -7.16 10.59 -15.20
C MET A 571 -8.03 11.10 -16.34
N ASP A 572 -8.65 10.20 -17.08
CA ASP A 572 -9.53 10.54 -18.20
C ASP A 572 -10.78 11.30 -17.74
N PHE A 573 -11.36 10.86 -16.61
CA PHE A 573 -12.52 11.52 -15.99
C PHE A 573 -12.17 12.95 -15.54
N CYS A 574 -11.06 13.11 -14.82
CA CYS A 574 -10.57 14.41 -14.39
C CYS A 574 -10.27 15.35 -15.58
N ALA A 575 -9.63 14.84 -16.63
CA ALA A 575 -9.32 15.61 -17.84
C ALA A 575 -10.57 16.03 -18.63
N GLY A 576 -11.70 15.35 -18.41
CA GLY A 576 -12.96 15.58 -19.12
C GLY A 576 -13.84 16.68 -18.52
N PHE A 577 -13.49 17.24 -17.37
CA PHE A 577 -14.29 18.29 -16.74
C PHE A 577 -14.21 19.63 -17.49
N THR A 578 -15.17 20.50 -17.19
CA THR A 578 -15.21 21.86 -17.72
C THR A 578 -14.25 22.75 -16.94
N ASP A 579 -13.48 23.57 -17.65
CA ASP A 579 -12.76 24.71 -17.09
C ASP A 579 -13.79 25.82 -16.79
N ILE A 580 -14.01 26.10 -15.50
CA ILE A 580 -15.02 27.06 -15.05
C ILE A 580 -14.44 28.46 -14.79
N ASN A 581 -13.12 28.64 -14.87
CA ASN A 581 -12.45 29.90 -14.55
C ASN A 581 -11.61 30.50 -15.71
N GLY A 582 -11.51 29.79 -16.83
CA GLY A 582 -10.88 30.23 -18.07
C GLY A 582 -9.36 30.11 -18.09
N ASN A 583 -8.76 29.31 -17.20
CA ASN A 583 -7.30 29.11 -17.14
C ASN A 583 -6.78 27.96 -18.02
N ASN A 584 -7.67 27.28 -18.76
CA ASN A 584 -7.45 26.09 -19.58
C ASN A 584 -7.09 24.82 -18.78
N ILE A 585 -7.50 24.74 -17.52
CA ILE A 585 -7.35 23.56 -16.66
C ILE A 585 -8.76 23.13 -16.23
N PRO A 586 -9.14 21.85 -16.40
CA PRO A 586 -10.42 21.35 -15.92
C PRO A 586 -10.56 21.48 -14.39
N ASP A 587 -11.74 21.82 -13.88
CA ASP A 587 -12.01 21.89 -12.44
C ASP A 587 -12.81 20.67 -11.94
N ILE A 588 -12.43 20.09 -10.79
CA ILE A 588 -13.29 19.09 -10.14
C ILE A 588 -14.62 19.75 -9.74
N PRO A 589 -15.78 19.23 -10.21
CA PRO A 589 -17.06 19.85 -9.95
C PRO A 589 -17.40 19.95 -8.46
N ALA A 590 -17.93 21.09 -8.02
CA ALA A 590 -18.36 21.31 -6.63
C ALA A 590 -19.37 20.27 -6.12
N ALA A 591 -20.05 19.55 -7.02
CA ALA A 591 -20.85 18.37 -6.71
C ALA A 591 -20.12 17.37 -5.81
N TYR A 592 -18.83 17.11 -6.08
CA TYR A 592 -18.01 16.15 -5.32
C TYR A 592 -17.47 16.70 -4.00
N LYS A 593 -17.84 17.92 -3.61
CA LYS A 593 -17.52 18.44 -2.28
C LYS A 593 -18.32 17.66 -1.25
N LEU A 594 -17.65 17.25 -0.17
CA LEU A 594 -18.23 16.38 0.87
C LEU A 594 -19.59 16.88 1.40
N GLU A 595 -19.73 18.19 1.65
CA GLU A 595 -20.99 18.79 2.12
C GLU A 595 -22.18 18.63 1.15
N ASN A 596 -21.89 18.52 -0.15
CA ASN A 596 -22.89 18.32 -1.19
C ASN A 596 -23.23 16.83 -1.36
N MET A 597 -22.33 15.91 -0.99
CA MET A 597 -22.57 14.45 -0.99
C MET A 597 -23.51 14.02 0.13
N LEU A 598 -23.33 14.57 1.33
CA LEU A 598 -24.01 14.16 2.57
C LEU A 598 -25.53 14.46 2.59
N VAL A 599 -26.07 15.06 1.52
CA VAL A 599 -27.51 15.23 1.31
C VAL A 599 -28.21 13.89 0.99
N HIS A 600 -27.46 12.85 0.55
CA HIS A 600 -27.95 11.51 0.25
C HIS A 600 -27.44 10.49 1.30
N LYS A 601 -28.28 10.11 2.28
CA LYS A 601 -27.92 9.27 3.45
C LYS A 601 -27.78 7.76 3.17
N ASP A 602 -27.81 7.30 1.92
CA ASP A 602 -27.89 5.89 1.56
C ASP A 602 -26.61 5.33 0.89
N GLY A 603 -25.58 6.14 0.70
CA GLY A 603 -24.32 5.73 0.07
C GLY A 603 -24.41 5.57 -1.46
N SER A 604 -25.51 6.02 -2.08
CA SER A 604 -25.60 6.10 -3.54
C SER A 604 -24.77 7.26 -4.10
N THR A 605 -24.18 7.07 -5.29
CA THR A 605 -23.34 8.04 -6.01
C THR A 605 -24.17 9.02 -6.86
N PHE A 606 -23.53 10.10 -7.34
CA PHE A 606 -24.14 11.29 -7.97
C PHE A 606 -24.71 11.10 -9.37
N THR A 607 -25.14 9.90 -9.74
CA THR A 607 -25.93 9.70 -10.96
C THR A 607 -27.40 10.17 -10.82
N ASP A 608 -27.65 11.18 -9.97
CA ASP A 608 -28.91 11.90 -9.83
C ASP A 608 -28.92 13.16 -10.73
N ALA A 609 -28.90 12.92 -12.04
CA ALA A 609 -29.39 13.69 -13.20
C ALA A 609 -29.33 15.23 -13.29
N SER A 610 -28.79 15.98 -12.34
CA SER A 610 -28.82 17.46 -12.35
C SER A 610 -27.46 18.13 -12.61
N LEU A 611 -26.35 17.42 -12.41
CA LEU A 611 -24.98 17.98 -12.49
C LEU A 611 -24.13 17.46 -13.66
N LEU A 612 -24.56 16.39 -14.37
CA LEU A 612 -23.93 15.96 -15.63
C LEU A 612 -24.15 16.93 -16.80
N ASN A 613 -24.97 17.97 -16.60
CA ASN A 613 -25.12 19.06 -17.57
C ASN A 613 -23.86 19.96 -17.64
N ASP A 614 -22.91 19.80 -16.72
CA ASP A 614 -21.65 20.53 -16.67
C ASP A 614 -20.48 19.79 -17.34
N LEU A 615 -20.71 18.60 -17.92
CA LEU A 615 -19.73 17.94 -18.81
C LEU A 615 -19.79 18.59 -20.20
N ASN A 616 -18.62 18.93 -20.74
CA ASN A 616 -18.51 19.56 -22.06
C ASN A 616 -19.10 18.64 -23.16
N PRO A 617 -20.12 19.08 -23.93
CA PRO A 617 -20.76 18.27 -24.96
C PRO A 617 -19.86 17.86 -26.15
N ASP A 618 -18.63 18.39 -26.25
CA ASP A 618 -17.71 18.16 -27.38
C ASP A 618 -16.72 16.98 -27.23
N ILE A 619 -16.86 16.12 -26.20
CA ILE A 619 -16.03 14.90 -26.02
C ILE A 619 -16.28 13.82 -27.10
N LYS A 620 -17.08 14.09 -28.13
CA LYS A 620 -17.35 13.14 -29.23
C LYS A 620 -16.28 13.08 -30.34
N ASN A 621 -15.22 13.90 -30.32
CA ASN A 621 -14.35 14.06 -31.50
C ASN A 621 -12.82 14.07 -31.29
N LEU A 622 -12.29 13.54 -30.19
CA LEU A 622 -10.84 13.35 -30.09
C LEU A 622 -10.42 12.02 -30.75
N LYS A 623 -9.76 12.12 -31.92
CA LYS A 623 -9.14 10.97 -32.60
C LYS A 623 -7.84 10.60 -31.88
N SER A 624 -7.79 9.35 -31.40
CA SER A 624 -6.59 8.70 -30.86
C SER A 624 -5.47 8.57 -31.93
N PRO A 625 -4.20 8.87 -31.62
CA PRO A 625 -3.06 8.56 -32.47
C PRO A 625 -2.29 7.35 -31.92
N VAL A 626 -2.69 6.12 -32.26
CA VAL A 626 -1.88 4.92 -31.99
C VAL A 626 -1.37 4.35 -33.32
N LYS A 627 -0.03 4.23 -33.44
CA LYS A 627 0.65 3.52 -34.53
C LYS A 627 1.26 2.23 -33.98
N GLU A 628 1.07 1.17 -34.76
CA GLU A 628 1.46 -0.22 -34.54
C GLU A 628 2.93 -0.43 -34.17
N VAL A 629 3.19 -1.27 -33.17
CA VAL A 629 4.48 -1.94 -32.96
C VAL A 629 4.22 -3.43 -32.75
N THR A 630 4.82 -4.26 -33.61
CA THR A 630 4.66 -5.72 -33.64
C THR A 630 5.74 -6.42 -32.81
N ALA A 631 5.38 -7.40 -31.98
CA ALA A 631 6.32 -8.34 -31.36
C ALA A 631 5.84 -9.81 -31.51
N SER A 632 6.80 -10.72 -31.73
CA SER A 632 6.62 -12.14 -32.08
C SER A 632 6.65 -13.08 -30.85
N PRO A 633 6.13 -14.32 -30.95
CA PRO A 633 5.63 -15.10 -29.81
C PRO A 633 6.62 -16.15 -29.27
N LEU A 634 6.54 -16.44 -27.97
CA LEU A 634 7.12 -17.65 -27.35
C LEU A 634 6.15 -18.31 -26.36
N LYS A 635 6.22 -19.64 -26.32
CA LYS A 635 5.18 -20.58 -25.85
C LYS A 635 5.26 -20.92 -24.35
N VAL A 636 4.08 -21.18 -23.80
CA VAL A 636 3.74 -21.51 -22.40
C VAL A 636 3.73 -23.03 -22.14
N PHE A 637 4.02 -23.46 -20.90
CA PHE A 637 3.61 -24.76 -20.32
C PHE A 637 2.96 -24.58 -18.93
N LYS A 638 2.03 -25.49 -18.58
CA LYS A 638 1.07 -25.47 -17.44
C LYS A 638 1.37 -26.54 -16.37
N SER A 639 1.01 -26.25 -15.10
CA SER A 639 0.26 -27.07 -14.09
C SER A 639 0.60 -26.60 -12.65
N GLY A 640 -0.14 -26.75 -11.54
CA GLY A 640 -1.46 -27.32 -11.20
C GLY A 640 -1.59 -27.65 -9.68
N ASN A 641 -2.63 -27.11 -9.02
CA ASN A 641 -3.40 -27.57 -7.83
C ASN A 641 -2.74 -27.89 -6.45
N GLY A 642 -2.95 -27.01 -5.46
CA GLY A 642 -2.69 -27.26 -4.01
C GLY A 642 -3.65 -26.64 -2.98
N VAL A 643 -4.75 -25.99 -3.39
CA VAL A 643 -5.54 -25.03 -2.55
C VAL A 643 -6.53 -25.67 -1.55
N THR A 644 -6.69 -26.99 -1.52
CA THR A 644 -7.90 -27.62 -0.93
C THR A 644 -7.91 -27.83 0.60
N LEU A 645 -6.77 -27.75 1.31
CA LEU A 645 -6.71 -28.18 2.73
C LEU A 645 -6.87 -27.05 3.78
N VAL A 646 -6.49 -25.81 3.47
CA VAL A 646 -6.49 -24.69 4.44
C VAL A 646 -7.90 -24.10 4.64
N LEU A 647 -8.71 -24.08 3.58
CA LEU A 647 -10.12 -23.66 3.64
C LEU A 647 -10.95 -24.51 4.63
N TYR A 648 -10.60 -25.78 4.81
CA TYR A 648 -11.37 -26.67 5.68
C TYR A 648 -11.22 -26.31 7.18
N ALA A 649 -10.04 -25.83 7.60
CA ALA A 649 -9.78 -25.47 9.00
C ALA A 649 -10.50 -24.17 9.41
N ILE A 650 -10.44 -23.14 8.55
CA ILE A 650 -11.10 -21.84 8.77
C ILE A 650 -12.63 -22.01 8.83
N ILE A 651 -13.17 -22.88 7.98
CA ILE A 651 -14.61 -23.18 7.91
C ILE A 651 -15.14 -23.82 9.20
N VAL A 652 -14.36 -24.68 9.85
CA VAL A 652 -14.75 -25.37 11.10
C VAL A 652 -14.77 -24.39 12.29
N VAL A 653 -13.85 -23.44 12.33
CA VAL A 653 -13.81 -22.41 13.39
C VAL A 653 -15.00 -21.47 13.29
N ILE A 654 -15.31 -20.98 12.07
CA ILE A 654 -16.45 -20.09 11.82
C ILE A 654 -17.78 -20.78 12.16
N LEU A 655 -17.96 -22.06 11.81
CA LEU A 655 -19.20 -22.80 12.12
C LEU A 655 -19.39 -23.02 13.62
N THR A 656 -18.30 -23.26 14.35
CA THR A 656 -18.33 -23.38 15.81
C THR A 656 -18.76 -22.08 16.47
N LEU A 657 -18.21 -20.94 16.03
CA LEU A 657 -18.56 -19.62 16.54
C LEU A 657 -20.03 -19.24 16.24
N LEU A 658 -20.50 -19.53 15.02
CA LEU A 658 -21.89 -19.29 14.63
C LEU A 658 -22.88 -20.11 15.47
N PHE A 659 -22.55 -21.36 15.76
CA PHE A 659 -23.37 -22.24 16.60
C PHE A 659 -23.44 -21.76 18.06
N LEU A 660 -22.34 -21.25 18.61
CA LEU A 660 -22.28 -20.67 19.95
C LEU A 660 -23.12 -19.37 20.03
N LEU A 661 -23.05 -18.53 19.00
CA LEU A 661 -23.86 -17.30 18.90
C LEU A 661 -25.36 -17.62 18.84
N ILE A 662 -25.77 -18.59 18.02
CA ILE A 662 -27.17 -19.02 17.92
C ILE A 662 -27.66 -19.58 19.27
N ARG A 663 -26.86 -20.40 19.97
CA ARG A 663 -27.22 -20.89 21.31
C ARG A 663 -27.36 -19.78 22.34
N TRP A 664 -26.52 -18.75 22.26
CA TRP A 664 -26.59 -17.59 23.13
C TRP A 664 -27.88 -16.79 22.87
N ILE A 665 -28.21 -16.52 21.60
CA ILE A 665 -29.45 -15.83 21.19
C ILE A 665 -30.69 -16.62 21.65
N VAL A 666 -30.73 -17.94 21.44
CA VAL A 666 -31.86 -18.79 21.87
C VAL A 666 -32.01 -18.80 23.40
N ARG A 667 -30.91 -18.76 24.16
CA ARG A 667 -30.96 -18.63 25.63
C ARG A 667 -31.50 -17.27 26.08
N LYS A 668 -31.20 -16.20 25.34
CA LYS A 668 -31.65 -14.84 25.64
C LYS A 668 -33.13 -14.62 25.29
N ILE A 669 -33.66 -15.34 24.31
CA ILE A 669 -35.09 -15.29 23.91
C ILE A 669 -35.97 -16.17 24.83
N ARG A 670 -35.39 -17.16 25.53
CA ARG A 670 -36.10 -18.05 26.47
C ARG A 670 -36.13 -17.55 27.92
N LYS A 671 -35.42 -16.47 28.24
CA LYS A 671 -35.52 -15.75 29.51
C LYS A 671 -36.35 -14.49 29.27
#